data_AF-A0A956U6I6-F1
#
_entry.id   AF-A0A956U6I6-F1
#
_cell.length_a   1.000
_cell.length_b   1.000
_cell.length_c   1.000
_cell.angle_alpha   90.00
_cell.angle_beta   90.00
_cell.angle_gamma   90.00
#
_symmetry.space_group_name_H-M   'P 1'
#
loop_
_entity.id
_entity.type
_entity.pdbx_description
1 polymer ?
#
loop_
_entity_poly.entity_id
_entity_poly.type
_entity_poly.pdbx_seq_one_letter_code
_entity_poly.pdbx_strand_id
1 'polypeptide(L)'
;MKVSIRRWLSLAIIPAAVFLATASSPAFAQDPPNYKCQDNNDPNNLLDVIPTQTTEQNPEQGFIIVDEAGDCTIPHDLFATGKIQIRAGGKVTITGQTFRSMDSQIEIRTITNGIDAQNTDFLAATHIDLEAGAIVGSGELKARDIISNTDDMESGNGNILLRSQLNLIVRDIKTNGFNGENSLRSGAVQIDPNLSVESSTFEIGGANIREIDLRSVNGGGNQDFTVESGIRITNGTTNSVGNITVSDLNAIKVKNTSSRAGIIHLNANKGTITLAPGVLDASGTNDSGGGQIYLLADLIKVNGDTTITTKQTNSADGNARQILLAASKIDYRASGKLEILSDGNGGPSGPTRAATIYFLPQGGIITQSMGSVEALHWTQEFNGAFFSYPGQLEFDGGTSADLEVRADGDNVQIAITGYPIRFIGKDVTVQAKGDHNQGKHEIVMGYFDFANYSGINGIDFQTIGKVDFNVRGQGSNGAGGDIQIQSDRIVLKGDPITFKANGPQGKNGDGGTIFYTATDTIIDPNTKVKFIADASKDGIGNAQLLRNNRKAIYFQAANTQNSPETIPIGIAKGQVNFSATGGGSGGNAGSIQLDSSGNFRVRNKPSVIDASAALLASAGDGGEVIINAKKTVFVQNAEDPVGSFTETAINAEGASITGKGGTVVISKAEAKQPNSGPKFLNVNVLIRIDSGLQEPLPSYHGRIQLNGVNCIKARTGVSPWPESVWGCDGAVGAARIFAAGNSLNADLKNRLSTDLVATGSQNTKVELYGMIDQESFNKFFDINETGENLGFTWIPARASAIFDGANEGAGLHEIGHQLDNIWGWYSTTLLFDDAYNADIAAFNALPCQSAFPPAWQSVCAGQGDNFTKFTSLGFDFNKQEAFAYMFEHANPQFIFLPELDFVLAKMTHMKFFQEFNIQNPPAAVQ
;
A
#
# COMPACT_ATOMS: atom_id res chain seq x y z
N MET A 1 -58.05 -33.57 -12.67
CA MET A 1 -58.36 -35.01 -12.51
C MET A 1 -58.84 -35.24 -11.09
N LYS A 2 -59.84 -36.10 -10.90
CA LYS A 2 -60.63 -36.32 -9.67
C LYS A 2 -59.88 -37.10 -8.57
N VAL A 3 -59.95 -36.57 -7.33
CA VAL A 3 -60.29 -37.22 -6.00
C VAL A 3 -59.28 -38.27 -5.47
N SER A 4 -58.81 -38.29 -4.19
CA SER A 4 -59.50 -38.38 -2.87
C SER A 4 -58.58 -37.97 -1.68
N ILE A 5 -58.92 -37.04 -0.75
CA ILE A 5 -59.65 -37.23 0.56
C ILE A 5 -58.81 -38.07 1.57
N ARG A 6 -58.45 -37.70 2.83
CA ARG A 6 -59.00 -36.93 4.00
C ARG A 6 -57.82 -36.55 4.95
N ARG A 7 -57.70 -35.36 5.56
CA ARG A 7 -58.29 -34.83 6.83
C ARG A 7 -58.19 -35.74 8.07
N TRP A 8 -57.94 -35.32 9.31
CA TRP A 8 -57.34 -34.19 10.09
C TRP A 8 -57.72 -34.56 11.58
N LEU A 9 -56.96 -34.13 12.59
CA LEU A 9 -57.37 -33.92 14.02
C LEU A 9 -57.72 -35.11 14.96
N SER A 10 -56.78 -35.36 15.89
CA SER A 10 -56.85 -35.24 17.36
C SER A 10 -57.80 -36.07 18.27
N LEU A 11 -57.15 -36.48 19.39
CA LEU A 11 -57.64 -36.64 20.79
C LEU A 11 -58.25 -37.99 21.23
N ALA A 12 -57.45 -38.75 21.99
CA ALA A 12 -57.53 -38.89 23.46
C ALA A 12 -57.57 -40.34 24.04
N ILE A 13 -56.90 -40.46 25.20
CA ILE A 13 -57.08 -41.42 26.31
C ILE A 13 -56.36 -42.80 26.25
N ILE A 14 -55.58 -43.04 27.31
CA ILE A 14 -54.77 -44.22 27.69
C ILE A 14 -55.67 -45.39 28.17
N PRO A 15 -55.22 -46.66 28.15
CA PRO A 15 -54.79 -47.33 29.40
C PRO A 15 -53.52 -48.20 29.19
N ALA A 16 -52.46 -48.02 29.98
CA ALA A 16 -52.12 -48.76 31.20
C ALA A 16 -51.79 -50.27 31.00
N ALA A 17 -50.61 -50.64 31.50
CA ALA A 17 -50.14 -51.99 31.87
C ALA A 17 -49.46 -52.89 30.81
N VAL A 18 -48.21 -52.57 30.40
CA VAL A 18 -47.08 -53.54 30.28
C VAL A 18 -45.73 -52.78 30.35
N PHE A 19 -45.43 -52.15 31.48
CA PHE A 19 -44.07 -51.70 31.82
C PHE A 19 -43.91 -51.82 33.34
N LEU A 20 -43.76 -53.07 33.79
CA LEU A 20 -43.45 -53.43 35.17
C LEU A 20 -42.41 -54.55 35.13
N ALA A 21 -41.32 -54.33 35.88
CA ALA A 21 -40.07 -55.11 36.01
C ALA A 21 -39.09 -54.86 34.84
N THR A 22 -37.99 -54.13 35.03
CA THR A 22 -36.93 -54.44 36.00
C THR A 22 -36.13 -53.22 36.48
N ALA A 23 -35.77 -53.27 37.77
CA ALA A 23 -34.74 -52.51 38.48
C ALA A 23 -34.90 -50.98 38.61
N SER A 24 -35.78 -50.60 39.53
CA SER A 24 -35.67 -49.37 40.31
C SER A 24 -34.35 -49.34 41.11
N SER A 25 -33.41 -48.48 40.73
CA SER A 25 -32.61 -47.76 41.72
C SER A 25 -33.44 -46.55 42.18
N PRO A 26 -33.56 -46.28 43.49
CA PRO A 26 -34.31 -45.12 43.95
C PRO A 26 -33.55 -43.86 43.52
N ALA A 27 -34.14 -43.09 42.60
CA ALA A 27 -33.84 -41.68 42.49
C ALA A 27 -34.32 -41.03 43.78
N PHE A 28 -33.43 -40.89 44.76
CA PHE A 28 -33.59 -39.90 45.82
C PHE A 28 -33.49 -38.52 45.18
N ALA A 29 -34.58 -38.05 44.59
CA ALA A 29 -34.84 -36.63 44.46
C ALA A 29 -35.29 -36.14 45.84
N GLN A 30 -34.34 -36.02 46.78
CA GLN A 30 -34.50 -35.00 47.81
C GLN A 30 -34.24 -33.68 47.10
N ASP A 31 -35.14 -32.70 47.26
CA ASP A 31 -34.78 -31.31 46.97
C ASP A 31 -33.42 -31.06 47.66
N PRO A 32 -32.42 -30.52 46.95
CA PRO A 32 -31.14 -30.26 47.56
C PRO A 32 -31.36 -29.42 48.82
N PRO A 33 -30.78 -29.79 49.97
CA PRO A 33 -30.98 -29.05 51.21
C PRO A 33 -30.64 -27.58 50.98
N ASN A 34 -31.59 -26.70 51.29
CA ASN A 34 -31.36 -25.25 51.29
C ASN A 34 -30.78 -24.90 52.66
N TYR A 35 -29.47 -24.65 52.68
CA TYR A 35 -28.74 -24.33 53.89
C TYR A 35 -28.87 -22.85 54.23
N LYS A 36 -28.73 -22.54 55.50
CA LYS A 36 -28.62 -21.19 56.03
C LYS A 36 -27.18 -20.86 56.36
N CYS A 37 -26.84 -19.59 56.20
CA CYS A 37 -25.57 -19.09 56.73
C CYS A 37 -25.66 -18.97 58.25
N GLN A 38 -24.51 -18.93 58.90
CA GLN A 38 -24.49 -18.78 60.35
C GLN A 38 -25.08 -17.41 60.74
N ASP A 39 -26.14 -17.41 61.56
CA ASP A 39 -26.68 -16.18 62.12
C ASP A 39 -25.74 -15.69 63.22
N ASN A 40 -25.13 -14.52 63.01
CA ASN A 40 -24.29 -13.88 64.02
C ASN A 40 -25.06 -13.48 65.29
N ASN A 41 -26.41 -13.54 65.28
CA ASN A 41 -27.28 -13.22 66.41
C ASN A 41 -27.82 -14.45 67.18
N ASP A 42 -27.64 -15.67 66.67
CA ASP A 42 -28.02 -16.90 67.39
C ASP A 42 -27.07 -18.07 67.06
N PRO A 43 -25.93 -18.20 67.78
CA PRO A 43 -24.94 -19.25 67.54
C PRO A 43 -25.43 -20.67 67.88
N ASN A 44 -26.66 -20.85 68.38
CA ASN A 44 -27.20 -22.14 68.81
C ASN A 44 -28.27 -22.73 67.86
N ASN A 45 -28.66 -22.01 66.81
CA ASN A 45 -29.65 -22.51 65.85
C ASN A 45 -28.99 -23.43 64.81
N LEU A 46 -28.81 -24.71 65.18
CA LEU A 46 -28.09 -25.73 64.40
C LEU A 46 -28.93 -26.47 63.33
N LEU A 47 -30.19 -26.07 63.11
CA LEU A 47 -31.04 -26.64 62.06
C LEU A 47 -30.76 -25.92 60.74
N ASP A 48 -30.38 -26.69 59.72
CA ASP A 48 -30.09 -26.24 58.34
C ASP A 48 -28.86 -25.34 58.15
N VAL A 49 -27.95 -25.21 59.13
CA VAL A 49 -26.68 -24.47 58.93
C VAL A 49 -25.70 -25.32 58.14
N ILE A 50 -24.93 -24.69 57.24
CA ILE A 50 -23.82 -25.31 56.49
C ILE A 50 -22.94 -26.14 57.46
N PRO A 51 -22.79 -27.46 57.26
CA PRO A 51 -22.04 -28.32 58.16
C PRO A 51 -20.58 -27.92 58.39
N THR A 52 -20.16 -27.91 59.65
CA THR A 52 -18.80 -27.54 60.09
C THR A 52 -17.76 -28.67 59.96
N GLN A 53 -18.15 -29.88 59.53
CA GLN A 53 -17.28 -31.08 59.49
C GLN A 53 -17.01 -31.63 58.09
N THR A 54 -16.95 -30.80 57.05
CA THR A 54 -16.50 -31.28 55.74
C THR A 54 -14.97 -31.32 55.72
N THR A 55 -14.41 -32.53 55.68
CA THR A 55 -13.01 -32.74 55.27
C THR A 55 -13.00 -33.19 53.82
N GLU A 56 -11.91 -32.99 53.08
CA GLU A 56 -11.76 -33.50 51.71
C GLU A 56 -12.04 -35.01 51.61
N GLN A 57 -11.81 -35.76 52.69
CA GLN A 57 -12.05 -37.21 52.77
C GLN A 57 -13.52 -37.60 53.02
N ASN A 58 -14.36 -36.66 53.46
CA ASN A 58 -15.77 -36.91 53.75
C ASN A 58 -16.60 -35.65 53.40
N PRO A 59 -16.65 -35.28 52.10
CA PRO A 59 -17.41 -34.12 51.63
C PRO A 59 -18.91 -34.30 51.88
N GLU A 60 -19.64 -33.20 51.94
CA GLU A 60 -21.10 -33.28 51.82
C GLU A 60 -21.47 -33.88 50.46
N GLN A 61 -22.21 -34.99 50.50
CA GLN A 61 -22.70 -35.67 49.31
C GLN A 61 -23.87 -34.86 48.72
N GLY A 62 -23.59 -33.84 47.92
CA GLY A 62 -24.65 -33.10 47.23
C GLY A 62 -24.33 -31.68 46.79
N PHE A 63 -25.40 -31.01 46.36
CA PHE A 63 -25.45 -29.59 46.06
C PHE A 63 -25.60 -28.81 47.36
N ILE A 64 -24.84 -27.71 47.50
CA ILE A 64 -25.02 -26.75 48.58
C ILE A 64 -25.68 -25.52 47.97
N ILE A 65 -26.93 -25.27 48.35
CA ILE A 65 -27.67 -24.07 47.94
C ILE A 65 -27.99 -23.28 49.20
N VAL A 66 -27.73 -21.99 49.14
CA VAL A 66 -27.95 -21.03 50.23
C VAL A 66 -28.65 -19.81 49.66
N ASP A 67 -29.84 -19.52 50.17
CA ASP A 67 -30.59 -18.30 49.86
C ASP A 67 -30.81 -17.47 51.14
N GLU A 68 -29.97 -16.45 51.34
CA GLU A 68 -30.04 -15.54 52.49
C GLU A 68 -30.59 -14.17 52.10
N ALA A 69 -31.55 -13.68 52.89
CA ALA A 69 -32.10 -12.33 52.67
C ALA A 69 -31.13 -11.22 53.13
N GLY A 70 -30.19 -11.53 54.02
CA GLY A 70 -29.25 -10.60 54.63
C GLY A 70 -27.79 -10.95 54.34
N ASP A 71 -26.91 -10.62 55.29
CA ASP A 71 -25.51 -11.03 55.24
C ASP A 71 -25.37 -12.54 55.44
N CYS A 72 -24.35 -13.13 54.83
CA CYS A 72 -23.98 -14.53 54.96
C CYS A 72 -22.54 -14.65 55.47
N THR A 73 -22.32 -15.36 56.58
CA THR A 73 -20.97 -15.63 57.10
C THR A 73 -20.69 -17.13 57.10
N ILE A 74 -19.53 -17.54 56.57
CA ILE A 74 -19.04 -18.92 56.55
C ILE A 74 -17.65 -18.95 57.18
N PRO A 75 -17.51 -19.36 58.46
CA PRO A 75 -16.26 -19.17 59.18
C PRO A 75 -15.23 -20.30 58.99
N HIS A 76 -15.53 -21.30 58.18
CA HIS A 76 -14.74 -22.52 58.03
C HIS A 76 -14.54 -22.89 56.55
N ASP A 77 -13.67 -23.87 56.29
CA ASP A 77 -13.52 -24.45 54.95
C ASP A 77 -14.81 -25.15 54.51
N LEU A 78 -15.11 -25.12 53.21
CA LEU A 78 -16.27 -25.79 52.65
C LEU A 78 -15.89 -26.73 51.52
N PHE A 79 -16.37 -27.97 51.59
CA PHE A 79 -16.19 -28.98 50.54
C PHE A 79 -17.53 -29.62 50.16
N ALA A 80 -17.89 -29.52 48.89
CA ALA A 80 -19.07 -30.15 48.31
C ALA A 80 -18.68 -31.05 47.13
N THR A 81 -19.36 -32.18 46.95
CA THR A 81 -19.25 -32.94 45.70
C THR A 81 -19.97 -32.23 44.54
N GLY A 82 -21.15 -31.66 44.80
CA GLY A 82 -21.96 -30.93 43.81
C GLY A 82 -21.68 -29.43 43.75
N LYS A 83 -22.59 -28.69 43.07
CA LYS A 83 -22.49 -27.23 42.94
C LYS A 83 -22.64 -26.56 44.30
N ILE A 84 -21.84 -25.51 44.52
CA ILE A 84 -22.04 -24.58 45.64
C ILE A 84 -22.68 -23.32 45.07
N GLN A 85 -23.86 -22.95 45.57
CA GLN A 85 -24.59 -21.76 45.17
C GLN A 85 -24.98 -20.94 46.39
N ILE A 86 -24.56 -19.67 46.43
CA ILE A 86 -24.91 -18.73 47.49
C ILE A 86 -25.53 -17.49 46.88
N ARG A 87 -26.73 -17.15 47.33
CA ARG A 87 -27.42 -15.89 47.01
C ARG A 87 -27.71 -15.15 48.30
N ALA A 88 -27.05 -14.02 48.50
CA ALA A 88 -27.20 -13.21 49.70
C ALA A 88 -27.76 -11.82 49.37
N GLY A 89 -28.72 -11.32 50.13
CA GLY A 89 -29.18 -9.93 50.02
C GLY A 89 -28.12 -8.91 50.45
N GLY A 90 -27.29 -9.30 51.42
CA GLY A 90 -26.21 -8.50 52.01
C GLY A 90 -24.80 -8.94 51.58
N LYS A 91 -23.83 -8.88 52.51
CA LYS A 91 -22.41 -9.22 52.32
C LYS A 91 -22.19 -10.72 52.51
N VAL A 92 -21.36 -11.35 51.69
CA VAL A 92 -20.84 -12.71 51.94
C VAL A 92 -19.44 -12.58 52.55
N THR A 93 -19.22 -13.14 53.74
CA THR A 93 -17.90 -13.17 54.40
C THR A 93 -17.47 -14.61 54.60
N ILE A 94 -16.32 -14.99 54.06
CA ILE A 94 -15.75 -16.33 54.18
C ILE A 94 -14.40 -16.22 54.87
N THR A 95 -14.22 -16.91 56.00
CA THR A 95 -12.93 -16.93 56.71
C THR A 95 -12.24 -18.29 56.66
N GLY A 96 -12.88 -19.30 56.07
CA GLY A 96 -12.21 -20.54 55.66
C GLY A 96 -11.08 -20.26 54.68
N GLN A 97 -10.07 -21.13 54.68
CA GLN A 97 -8.97 -21.08 53.73
C GLN A 97 -9.32 -21.72 52.38
N THR A 98 -10.24 -22.68 52.35
CA THR A 98 -10.58 -23.43 51.14
C THR A 98 -12.09 -23.51 50.94
N PHE A 99 -12.53 -23.23 49.72
CA PHE A 99 -13.92 -23.32 49.29
C PHE A 99 -13.98 -24.11 47.99
N ARG A 100 -14.37 -25.40 48.06
CA ARG A 100 -14.18 -26.35 46.95
C ARG A 100 -15.45 -27.07 46.54
N SER A 101 -15.76 -27.02 45.24
CA SER A 101 -16.72 -27.90 44.57
C SER A 101 -15.94 -28.96 43.76
N MET A 102 -16.14 -30.24 44.08
CA MET A 102 -15.29 -31.32 43.56
C MET A 102 -15.75 -31.93 42.25
N ASP A 103 -17.03 -31.86 41.88
CA ASP A 103 -17.51 -32.37 40.59
C ASP A 103 -18.34 -31.31 39.82
N SER A 104 -18.36 -30.06 40.30
CA SER A 104 -19.24 -29.02 39.76
C SER A 104 -18.66 -27.61 39.89
N GLN A 105 -19.56 -26.62 39.96
CA GLN A 105 -19.26 -25.20 39.92
C GLN A 105 -19.52 -24.48 41.25
N ILE A 106 -18.94 -23.29 41.37
CA ILE A 106 -19.19 -22.34 42.47
C ILE A 106 -19.91 -21.12 41.89
N GLU A 107 -21.06 -20.75 42.47
CA GLU A 107 -21.80 -19.53 42.15
C GLU A 107 -22.05 -18.74 43.44
N ILE A 108 -21.57 -17.49 43.51
CA ILE A 108 -21.85 -16.59 44.64
C ILE A 108 -22.36 -15.27 44.09
N ARG A 109 -23.55 -14.86 44.53
CA ARG A 109 -24.16 -13.58 44.15
C ARG A 109 -24.61 -12.83 45.39
N THR A 110 -24.17 -11.58 45.52
CA THR A 110 -24.68 -10.65 46.54
C THR A 110 -25.52 -9.55 45.89
N ILE A 111 -26.59 -9.08 46.54
CA ILE A 111 -27.47 -8.04 45.98
C ILE A 111 -26.89 -6.64 46.20
N THR A 112 -26.45 -6.31 47.42
CA THR A 112 -26.09 -4.93 47.82
C THR A 112 -24.64 -4.70 48.22
N ASN A 113 -23.99 -5.68 48.84
CA ASN A 113 -22.64 -5.56 49.41
C ASN A 113 -21.62 -6.44 48.66
N GLY A 114 -20.45 -6.67 49.24
CA GLY A 114 -19.35 -7.41 48.63
C GLY A 114 -19.27 -8.89 49.00
N ILE A 115 -18.27 -9.55 48.41
CA ILE A 115 -17.77 -10.88 48.79
C ILE A 115 -16.40 -10.64 49.44
N ASP A 116 -16.23 -10.98 50.71
CA ASP A 116 -14.98 -10.81 51.46
C ASP A 116 -14.42 -12.17 51.87
N ALA A 117 -13.48 -12.66 51.08
CA ALA A 117 -12.85 -13.96 51.20
C ALA A 117 -11.32 -13.87 51.00
N GLN A 118 -10.69 -12.80 51.53
CA GLN A 118 -9.28 -12.43 51.29
C GLN A 118 -8.25 -13.54 51.53
N ASN A 119 -8.57 -14.54 52.35
CA ASN A 119 -7.68 -15.66 52.68
C ASN A 119 -8.16 -17.00 52.15
N THR A 120 -9.20 -17.00 51.30
CA THR A 120 -9.89 -18.19 50.81
C THR A 120 -9.54 -18.48 49.36
N ASP A 121 -9.21 -19.74 49.07
CA ASP A 121 -9.14 -20.25 47.71
C ASP A 121 -10.50 -20.78 47.26
N PHE A 122 -10.98 -20.32 46.11
CA PHE A 122 -12.13 -20.89 45.42
C PHE A 122 -11.65 -21.91 44.40
N LEU A 123 -12.08 -23.16 44.57
CA LEU A 123 -11.63 -24.31 43.78
C LEU A 123 -12.86 -25.01 43.16
N ALA A 124 -12.97 -25.03 41.83
CA ALA A 124 -14.09 -25.70 41.16
C ALA A 124 -13.62 -26.69 40.09
N ALA A 125 -14.25 -27.85 40.06
CA ALA A 125 -14.05 -28.83 38.99
C ALA A 125 -14.40 -28.27 37.61
N THR A 126 -15.46 -27.45 37.53
CA THR A 126 -15.89 -26.83 36.27
C THR A 126 -15.77 -25.32 36.35
N HIS A 127 -16.81 -24.59 36.76
CA HIS A 127 -16.92 -23.13 36.58
C HIS A 127 -16.96 -22.36 37.89
N ILE A 128 -16.63 -21.07 37.83
CA ILE A 128 -16.78 -20.13 38.96
C ILE A 128 -17.47 -18.84 38.48
N ASP A 129 -18.63 -18.49 39.05
CA ASP A 129 -19.33 -17.21 38.83
C ASP A 129 -19.47 -16.46 40.16
N LEU A 130 -18.77 -15.34 40.31
CA LEU A 130 -18.81 -14.49 41.50
C LEU A 130 -19.30 -13.09 41.10
N GLU A 131 -20.41 -12.66 41.70
CA GLU A 131 -21.02 -11.35 41.45
C GLU A 131 -21.23 -10.60 42.77
N ALA A 132 -20.43 -9.54 42.98
CA ALA A 132 -20.47 -8.68 44.15
C ALA A 132 -21.30 -7.40 43.89
N GLY A 133 -22.47 -7.30 44.52
CA GLY A 133 -23.34 -6.12 44.50
C GLY A 133 -24.24 -6.03 43.27
N ALA A 134 -24.91 -7.12 42.89
CA ALA A 134 -25.69 -7.25 41.66
C ALA A 134 -26.67 -6.08 41.34
N ILE A 135 -27.19 -5.37 42.36
CA ILE A 135 -28.20 -4.30 42.18
C ILE A 135 -27.74 -2.94 42.73
N VAL A 136 -26.89 -2.89 43.78
CA VAL A 136 -26.60 -1.64 44.52
C VAL A 136 -25.09 -1.39 44.72
N GLY A 137 -24.67 -0.13 44.52
CA GLY A 137 -23.31 0.29 44.14
C GLY A 137 -22.24 0.45 45.23
N SER A 138 -21.91 -0.62 45.96
CA SER A 138 -20.70 -0.61 46.80
C SER A 138 -20.05 -1.99 47.07
N GLY A 139 -20.42 -3.04 46.32
CA GLY A 139 -19.83 -4.37 46.50
C GLY A 139 -18.41 -4.48 45.95
N GLU A 140 -17.46 -4.82 46.82
CA GLU A 140 -16.09 -5.24 46.46
C GLU A 140 -16.00 -6.77 46.46
N LEU A 141 -15.20 -7.37 45.58
CA LEU A 141 -14.90 -8.80 45.59
C LEU A 141 -13.47 -9.03 46.06
N LYS A 142 -13.29 -9.85 47.10
CA LYS A 142 -11.97 -10.23 47.61
C LYS A 142 -11.84 -11.73 47.71
N ALA A 143 -10.77 -12.28 47.15
CA ALA A 143 -10.41 -13.69 47.24
C ALA A 143 -8.88 -13.85 47.35
N ARG A 144 -8.40 -15.02 47.80
CA ARG A 144 -6.98 -15.38 47.65
C ARG A 144 -6.73 -15.89 46.25
N ASP A 145 -6.96 -17.17 45.97
CA ASP A 145 -6.86 -17.72 44.62
C ASP A 145 -8.23 -18.16 44.09
N ILE A 146 -8.41 -18.08 42.77
CA ILE A 146 -9.61 -18.59 42.08
C ILE A 146 -9.13 -19.57 41.01
N ILE A 147 -9.43 -20.85 41.20
CA ILE A 147 -8.94 -21.95 40.36
C ILE A 147 -10.14 -22.78 39.89
N SER A 148 -10.36 -22.79 38.59
CA SER A 148 -11.35 -23.65 37.93
C SER A 148 -10.67 -24.76 37.13
N ASN A 149 -11.46 -25.68 36.57
CA ASN A 149 -10.97 -26.88 35.88
C ASN A 149 -10.06 -27.76 36.77
N THR A 150 -10.37 -27.89 38.07
CA THR A 150 -9.51 -28.65 39.00
C THR A 150 -9.41 -30.14 38.68
N ASP A 151 -10.38 -30.68 37.94
CA ASP A 151 -10.44 -32.09 37.55
C ASP A 151 -9.82 -32.37 36.18
N ASP A 152 -9.42 -31.31 35.45
CA ASP A 152 -8.76 -31.38 34.14
C ASP A 152 -9.50 -32.25 33.12
N MET A 153 -10.81 -32.05 32.99
CA MET A 153 -11.66 -32.87 32.10
C MET A 153 -11.53 -32.45 30.64
N GLU A 154 -11.34 -33.40 29.72
CA GLU A 154 -11.24 -33.11 28.27
C GLU A 154 -12.47 -32.40 27.67
N SER A 155 -13.65 -32.55 28.29
CA SER A 155 -14.92 -31.97 27.83
C SER A 155 -15.28 -30.63 28.50
N GLY A 156 -14.53 -30.20 29.52
CA GLY A 156 -14.80 -28.99 30.29
C GLY A 156 -13.76 -27.91 30.03
N ASN A 157 -14.21 -26.70 29.72
CA ASN A 157 -13.30 -25.55 29.60
C ASN A 157 -13.05 -24.90 30.98
N GLY A 158 -13.98 -25.01 31.93
CA GLY A 158 -13.82 -24.46 33.27
C GLY A 158 -13.66 -22.94 33.34
N ASN A 159 -14.62 -22.22 32.77
CA ASN A 159 -14.62 -20.75 32.72
C ASN A 159 -14.82 -20.08 34.10
N ILE A 160 -14.36 -18.83 34.21
CA ILE A 160 -14.53 -17.96 35.39
C ILE A 160 -15.20 -16.66 34.97
N LEU A 161 -16.22 -16.22 35.72
CA LEU A 161 -16.89 -14.92 35.57
C LEU A 161 -16.85 -14.16 36.90
N LEU A 162 -16.22 -13.00 36.92
CA LEU A 162 -16.10 -12.13 38.09
C LEU A 162 -16.71 -10.77 37.79
N ARG A 163 -17.67 -10.33 38.60
CA ARG A 163 -18.33 -9.03 38.47
C ARG A 163 -18.37 -8.32 39.81
N SER A 164 -18.05 -7.03 39.83
CA SER A 164 -18.03 -6.25 41.07
C SER A 164 -18.43 -4.80 40.82
N GLN A 165 -19.26 -4.24 41.71
CA GLN A 165 -19.66 -2.83 41.63
C GLN A 165 -18.51 -1.88 41.94
N LEU A 166 -17.68 -2.22 42.92
CA LEU A 166 -16.38 -1.60 43.19
C LEU A 166 -15.26 -2.47 42.59
N ASN A 167 -14.04 -2.26 43.06
CA ASN A 167 -12.88 -2.99 42.60
C ASN A 167 -12.95 -4.48 43.03
N LEU A 168 -12.04 -5.29 42.51
CA LEU A 168 -11.81 -6.65 43.03
C LEU A 168 -10.33 -6.87 43.34
N ILE A 169 -10.08 -7.71 44.32
CA ILE A 169 -8.74 -8.08 44.81
C ILE A 169 -8.66 -9.59 44.86
N VAL A 170 -7.86 -10.17 43.97
CA VAL A 170 -7.60 -11.60 43.87
C VAL A 170 -6.09 -11.75 43.69
N ARG A 171 -5.47 -12.74 44.32
CA ARG A 171 -4.04 -13.01 44.10
C ARG A 171 -3.84 -13.64 42.72
N ASP A 172 -4.25 -14.90 42.56
CA ASP A 172 -4.09 -15.62 41.29
C ASP A 172 -5.44 -16.11 40.74
N ILE A 173 -5.58 -16.08 39.42
CA ILE A 173 -6.71 -16.68 38.70
C ILE A 173 -6.17 -17.74 37.74
N LYS A 174 -6.74 -18.94 37.78
CA LYS A 174 -6.32 -20.08 36.96
C LYS A 174 -7.51 -20.84 36.40
N THR A 175 -7.47 -21.17 35.11
CA THR A 175 -8.45 -22.08 34.47
C THR A 175 -7.81 -23.36 33.96
N ASN A 176 -6.54 -23.59 34.30
CA ASN A 176 -5.76 -24.77 33.98
C ASN A 176 -5.59 -25.71 35.19
N GLY A 177 -6.50 -25.59 36.17
CA GLY A 177 -6.54 -26.43 37.35
C GLY A 177 -5.23 -26.49 38.12
N PHE A 178 -4.94 -27.66 38.70
CA PHE A 178 -3.70 -27.93 39.42
C PHE A 178 -2.56 -28.39 38.49
N ASN A 179 -2.87 -28.75 37.25
CA ASN A 179 -1.90 -29.28 36.29
C ASN A 179 -1.14 -28.17 35.55
N GLY A 180 -1.60 -26.92 35.63
CA GLY A 180 -0.92 -25.79 35.03
C GLY A 180 -0.83 -25.93 33.50
N GLU A 181 0.33 -25.64 32.92
CA GLU A 181 0.55 -25.76 31.47
C GLU A 181 0.35 -27.18 30.90
N ASN A 182 0.38 -28.22 31.76
CA ASN A 182 0.11 -29.60 31.36
C ASN A 182 -1.38 -29.97 31.37
N SER A 183 -2.25 -29.05 31.79
CA SER A 183 -3.69 -29.24 31.74
C SER A 183 -4.14 -29.47 30.30
N LEU A 184 -5.06 -30.41 30.10
CA LEU A 184 -5.55 -30.81 28.77
C LEU A 184 -6.25 -29.65 28.07
N ARG A 185 -6.98 -28.82 28.83
CA ARG A 185 -7.72 -27.64 28.36
C ARG A 185 -7.69 -26.51 29.38
N SER A 186 -8.02 -25.30 28.93
CA SER A 186 -8.26 -24.16 29.80
C SER A 186 -9.49 -23.38 29.36
N GLY A 187 -10.03 -22.59 30.28
CA GLY A 187 -11.27 -21.84 30.10
C GLY A 187 -11.07 -20.36 29.93
N ALA A 188 -12.17 -19.69 29.59
CA ALA A 188 -12.23 -18.23 29.52
C ALA A 188 -12.36 -17.61 30.91
N VAL A 189 -11.72 -16.46 31.10
CA VAL A 189 -11.83 -15.60 32.29
C VAL A 189 -12.46 -14.28 31.87
N GLN A 190 -13.61 -13.95 32.45
CA GLN A 190 -14.23 -12.63 32.30
C GLN A 190 -14.23 -11.89 33.63
N ILE A 191 -13.81 -10.63 33.59
CA ILE A 191 -13.70 -9.76 34.77
C ILE A 191 -14.29 -8.40 34.45
N ASP A 192 -15.35 -8.00 35.14
CA ASP A 192 -15.97 -6.69 35.00
C ASP A 192 -15.97 -5.95 36.37
N PRO A 193 -14.86 -5.28 36.75
CA PRO A 193 -14.75 -4.52 37.98
C PRO A 193 -15.33 -3.09 37.84
N ASN A 194 -15.55 -2.43 38.97
CA ASN A 194 -15.92 -1.02 39.07
C ASN A 194 -17.21 -0.63 38.31
N LEU A 195 -18.20 -1.53 38.25
CA LEU A 195 -19.45 -1.29 37.51
C LEU A 195 -20.28 -0.09 38.01
N SER A 196 -20.04 0.36 39.24
CA SER A 196 -20.71 1.53 39.85
C SER A 196 -19.82 2.79 39.96
N VAL A 197 -18.54 2.71 39.57
CA VAL A 197 -17.59 3.81 39.74
C VAL A 197 -16.98 4.20 38.39
N GLU A 198 -16.99 5.50 38.08
CA GLU A 198 -16.58 5.97 36.76
C GLU A 198 -15.06 6.05 36.57
N SER A 199 -14.24 6.21 37.62
CA SER A 199 -12.82 6.61 37.48
C SER A 199 -11.79 5.72 38.19
N SER A 200 -12.18 4.55 38.69
CA SER A 200 -11.27 3.65 39.43
C SER A 200 -10.25 2.97 38.51
N THR A 201 -9.04 2.72 39.02
CA THR A 201 -8.01 1.94 38.31
C THR A 201 -8.08 0.47 38.70
N PHE A 202 -7.93 -0.40 37.71
CA PHE A 202 -7.79 -1.85 37.87
C PHE A 202 -6.39 -2.30 37.46
N GLU A 203 -5.67 -3.00 38.34
CA GLU A 203 -4.26 -3.37 38.15
C GLU A 203 -4.04 -4.89 37.94
N ILE A 204 -3.23 -5.25 36.94
CA ILE A 204 -2.81 -6.63 36.66
C ILE A 204 -1.28 -6.72 36.84
N GLY A 205 -0.80 -7.78 37.48
CA GLY A 205 0.60 -7.87 37.91
C GLY A 205 0.91 -7.07 39.18
N GLY A 206 -0.12 -6.74 39.98
CA GLY A 206 -0.04 -5.82 41.11
C GLY A 206 -1.10 -6.06 42.17
N ALA A 207 -1.67 -4.98 42.72
CA ALA A 207 -2.49 -5.07 43.93
C ALA A 207 -3.87 -5.70 43.73
N ASN A 208 -4.49 -5.53 42.56
CA ASN A 208 -5.81 -6.12 42.27
C ASN A 208 -5.70 -7.57 41.81
N ILE A 209 -4.80 -7.86 40.87
CA ILE A 209 -4.46 -9.21 40.43
C ILE A 209 -2.95 -9.34 40.32
N ARG A 210 -2.39 -10.41 40.90
CA ARG A 210 -0.98 -10.76 40.70
C ARG A 210 -0.76 -11.52 39.40
N GLU A 211 -1.54 -12.56 39.13
CA GLU A 211 -1.35 -13.43 37.96
C GLU A 211 -2.68 -14.02 37.45
N ILE A 212 -2.77 -14.15 36.12
CA ILE A 212 -3.84 -14.86 35.42
C ILE A 212 -3.18 -15.89 34.48
N ASP A 213 -3.33 -17.19 34.78
CA ASP A 213 -2.71 -18.29 34.03
C ASP A 213 -3.75 -19.23 33.39
N LEU A 214 -3.79 -19.21 32.06
CA LEU A 214 -4.67 -20.03 31.22
C LEU A 214 -3.86 -20.98 30.32
N ARG A 215 -2.55 -21.13 30.55
CA ARG A 215 -1.72 -22.01 29.72
C ARG A 215 -2.18 -23.44 29.85
N SER A 216 -2.23 -24.15 28.74
CA SER A 216 -2.65 -25.56 28.68
C SER A 216 -2.11 -26.22 27.40
N VAL A 217 -2.45 -27.48 27.19
CA VAL A 217 -2.15 -28.19 25.95
C VAL A 217 -3.07 -27.70 24.81
N ASN A 218 -4.40 -27.80 24.99
CA ASN A 218 -5.39 -27.57 23.91
C ASN A 218 -6.37 -26.41 24.15
N GLY A 219 -6.15 -25.52 25.12
CA GLY A 219 -7.13 -24.53 25.55
C GLY A 219 -7.56 -23.50 24.51
N GLY A 220 -6.73 -23.19 23.51
CA GLY A 220 -7.11 -22.24 22.46
C GLY A 220 -8.00 -22.85 21.37
N GLY A 221 -8.12 -24.18 21.36
CA GLY A 221 -8.84 -24.94 20.34
C GLY A 221 -8.11 -24.98 18.99
N ASN A 222 -8.68 -25.75 18.06
CA ASN A 222 -8.08 -26.01 16.74
C ASN A 222 -8.88 -25.36 15.59
N GLN A 223 -9.87 -24.52 15.90
CA GLN A 223 -10.72 -23.88 14.90
C GLN A 223 -9.97 -22.73 14.21
N ASP A 224 -10.30 -22.42 12.95
CA ASP A 224 -9.63 -21.33 12.24
C ASP A 224 -10.01 -19.94 12.80
N PHE A 225 -11.20 -19.79 13.43
CA PHE A 225 -11.82 -18.49 13.73
C PHE A 225 -12.10 -18.20 15.21
N THR A 226 -12.50 -19.20 15.99
CA THR A 226 -13.07 -19.02 17.32
C THR A 226 -12.12 -19.51 18.40
N VAL A 227 -11.41 -18.62 19.09
CA VAL A 227 -10.53 -19.02 20.19
C VAL A 227 -11.36 -19.44 21.41
N GLU A 228 -11.06 -20.62 21.96
CA GLU A 228 -11.87 -21.25 23.02
C GLU A 228 -11.53 -20.75 24.43
N SER A 229 -10.29 -20.27 24.66
CA SER A 229 -9.84 -19.70 25.93
C SER A 229 -9.30 -18.28 25.79
N GLY A 230 -9.31 -17.53 26.88
CA GLY A 230 -8.80 -16.17 26.89
C GLY A 230 -9.27 -15.37 28.10
N ILE A 231 -8.87 -14.11 28.12
CA ILE A 231 -9.16 -13.16 29.20
C ILE A 231 -9.91 -11.98 28.60
N ARG A 232 -11.03 -11.60 29.21
CA ARG A 232 -11.75 -10.35 28.91
C ARG A 232 -11.92 -9.54 30.18
N ILE A 233 -11.41 -8.31 30.17
CA ILE A 233 -11.53 -7.38 31.29
C ILE A 233 -12.17 -6.08 30.81
N THR A 234 -13.32 -5.71 31.38
CA THR A 234 -13.97 -4.42 31.11
C THR A 234 -14.08 -3.61 32.39
N ASN A 235 -13.29 -2.54 32.52
CA ASN A 235 -13.28 -1.71 33.71
C ASN A 235 -14.40 -0.65 33.64
N GLY A 236 -15.44 -0.86 34.44
CA GLY A 236 -16.61 0.02 34.51
C GLY A 236 -17.57 -0.13 33.32
N THR A 237 -18.40 0.88 33.12
CA THR A 237 -19.43 0.94 32.07
C THR A 237 -18.91 1.67 30.83
N THR A 238 -19.69 1.69 29.74
CA THR A 238 -19.32 2.36 28.47
C THR A 238 -18.93 3.84 28.62
N ASN A 239 -19.39 4.51 29.69
CA ASN A 239 -19.05 5.91 29.97
C ASN A 239 -17.91 6.07 30.99
N SER A 240 -17.41 4.98 31.58
CA SER A 240 -16.34 5.03 32.56
C SER A 240 -15.01 5.51 31.96
N VAL A 241 -14.32 6.33 32.74
CA VAL A 241 -12.97 6.87 32.49
C VAL A 241 -11.91 6.15 33.35
N GLY A 242 -12.27 5.03 33.97
CA GLY A 242 -11.40 4.22 34.81
C GLY A 242 -10.28 3.54 34.01
N ASN A 243 -9.12 3.35 34.64
CA ASN A 243 -7.92 2.86 33.96
C ASN A 243 -7.71 1.35 34.13
N ILE A 244 -7.02 0.72 33.19
CA ILE A 244 -6.40 -0.59 33.38
C ILE A 244 -4.89 -0.40 33.36
N THR A 245 -4.18 -0.91 34.37
CA THR A 245 -2.71 -0.90 34.41
C THR A 245 -2.21 -2.33 34.42
N VAL A 246 -1.34 -2.68 33.49
CA VAL A 246 -0.63 -3.96 33.47
C VAL A 246 0.81 -3.69 33.90
N SER A 247 1.06 -3.88 35.20
CA SER A 247 2.33 -3.59 35.88
C SER A 247 3.40 -4.65 35.59
N ASP A 248 3.00 -5.87 35.28
CA ASP A 248 3.85 -6.94 34.77
C ASP A 248 3.15 -7.63 33.60
N LEU A 249 3.73 -7.53 32.39
CA LEU A 249 3.16 -8.17 31.20
C LEU A 249 3.19 -9.70 31.29
N ASN A 250 4.08 -10.29 32.12
CA ASN A 250 4.13 -11.74 32.35
C ASN A 250 3.03 -12.26 33.29
N ALA A 251 2.28 -11.36 33.93
CA ALA A 251 1.13 -11.71 34.75
C ALA A 251 -0.04 -12.27 33.92
N ILE A 252 -0.04 -12.05 32.59
CA ILE A 252 -1.07 -12.52 31.67
C ILE A 252 -0.48 -13.67 30.85
N LYS A 253 -0.97 -14.90 31.06
CA LYS A 253 -0.44 -16.10 30.38
C LYS A 253 -1.54 -16.85 29.65
N VAL A 254 -1.51 -16.79 28.32
CA VAL A 254 -2.55 -17.39 27.44
C VAL A 254 -2.00 -18.34 26.38
N LYS A 255 -0.71 -18.70 26.46
CA LYS A 255 -0.04 -19.53 25.44
C LYS A 255 -0.31 -21.01 25.67
N ASN A 256 -0.69 -21.72 24.61
CA ASN A 256 -0.92 -23.16 24.66
C ASN A 256 0.17 -23.93 23.90
N THR A 257 0.40 -25.19 24.28
CA THR A 257 1.55 -25.99 23.79
C THR A 257 1.26 -26.83 22.55
N SER A 258 0.00 -27.14 22.25
CA SER A 258 -0.42 -27.95 21.10
C SER A 258 -1.68 -27.43 20.39
N SER A 259 -2.08 -26.21 20.73
CA SER A 259 -3.18 -25.47 20.08
C SER A 259 -2.81 -24.00 20.03
N ARG A 260 -3.60 -23.19 19.30
CA ARG A 260 -3.32 -21.75 19.23
C ARG A 260 -3.35 -21.08 20.60
N ALA A 261 -2.74 -19.91 20.72
CA ALA A 261 -2.85 -19.11 21.94
C ALA A 261 -4.27 -18.53 22.14
N GLY A 262 -4.58 -18.18 23.40
CA GLY A 262 -5.84 -17.59 23.82
C GLY A 262 -6.04 -16.13 23.41
N ILE A 263 -7.15 -15.54 23.86
CA ILE A 263 -7.47 -14.11 23.68
C ILE A 263 -6.97 -13.29 24.88
N ILE A 264 -6.45 -12.09 24.64
CA ILE A 264 -6.27 -11.03 25.64
C ILE A 264 -7.15 -9.84 25.23
N HIS A 265 -8.18 -9.51 26.00
CA HIS A 265 -9.07 -8.39 25.73
C HIS A 265 -9.15 -7.48 26.95
N LEU A 266 -8.57 -6.29 26.83
CA LEU A 266 -8.59 -5.26 27.86
C LEU A 266 -9.39 -4.06 27.35
N ASN A 267 -10.42 -3.66 28.09
CA ASN A 267 -11.29 -2.54 27.76
C ASN A 267 -11.40 -1.57 28.94
N ALA A 268 -10.74 -0.42 28.82
CA ALA A 268 -10.82 0.69 29.77
C ALA A 268 -11.91 1.72 29.39
N ASN A 269 -12.76 1.42 28.40
CA ASN A 269 -13.82 2.28 27.89
C ASN A 269 -13.30 3.66 27.41
N LYS A 270 -13.48 4.71 28.21
CA LYS A 270 -12.96 6.07 27.95
C LYS A 270 -11.73 6.42 28.81
N GLY A 271 -11.20 5.45 29.54
CA GLY A 271 -10.01 5.60 30.38
C GLY A 271 -8.71 5.27 29.65
N THR A 272 -7.68 4.94 30.42
CA THR A 272 -6.33 4.61 29.92
C THR A 272 -5.99 3.13 30.14
N ILE A 273 -5.42 2.47 29.13
CA ILE A 273 -4.65 1.22 29.32
C ILE A 273 -3.18 1.58 29.41
N THR A 274 -2.53 1.24 30.53
CA THR A 274 -1.08 1.44 30.72
C THR A 274 -0.36 0.11 30.73
N LEU A 275 0.68 -0.03 29.90
CA LEU A 275 1.51 -1.24 29.79
C LEU A 275 2.93 -0.95 30.32
N ALA A 276 3.42 -1.84 31.19
CA ALA A 276 4.83 -1.87 31.60
C ALA A 276 5.75 -2.27 30.43
N PRO A 277 7.07 -2.03 30.52
CA PRO A 277 8.03 -2.54 29.54
C PRO A 277 8.01 -4.08 29.46
N GLY A 278 8.24 -4.65 28.28
CA GLY A 278 8.26 -6.10 28.06
C GLY A 278 7.37 -6.56 26.90
N VAL A 279 6.86 -7.80 26.98
CA VAL A 279 6.11 -8.44 25.89
C VAL A 279 4.71 -8.83 26.35
N LEU A 280 3.68 -8.26 25.72
CA LEU A 280 2.30 -8.76 25.82
C LEU A 280 2.11 -9.84 24.75
N ASP A 281 2.14 -11.11 25.17
CA ASP A 281 2.34 -12.26 24.28
C ASP A 281 1.12 -13.18 24.19
N ALA A 282 0.50 -13.24 23.01
CA ALA A 282 -0.45 -14.27 22.60
C ALA A 282 0.04 -14.98 21.32
N SER A 283 1.35 -15.22 21.21
CA SER A 283 1.97 -15.96 20.12
C SER A 283 1.81 -17.47 20.29
N GLY A 284 1.72 -18.20 19.17
CA GLY A 284 1.70 -19.65 19.16
C GLY A 284 3.02 -20.28 19.60
N THR A 285 2.98 -21.55 20.02
CA THR A 285 4.17 -22.35 20.35
C THR A 285 4.19 -23.63 19.50
N ASN A 286 5.37 -24.19 19.23
CA ASN A 286 5.54 -25.51 18.58
C ASN A 286 4.59 -25.76 17.38
N ASP A 287 4.64 -24.90 16.36
CA ASP A 287 3.78 -24.98 15.15
C ASP A 287 2.28 -24.79 15.39
N SER A 288 1.89 -24.27 16.56
CA SER A 288 0.52 -23.83 16.82
C SER A 288 0.29 -22.37 16.40
N GLY A 289 -0.98 -22.05 16.12
CA GLY A 289 -1.40 -20.72 15.66
C GLY A 289 -1.27 -19.61 16.72
N GLY A 290 -1.21 -18.37 16.25
CA GLY A 290 -1.30 -17.18 17.13
C GLY A 290 -2.72 -16.94 17.65
N GLY A 291 -2.82 -16.28 18.80
CA GLY A 291 -4.07 -15.87 19.45
C GLY A 291 -4.55 -14.47 19.04
N GLN A 292 -5.28 -13.80 19.93
CA GLN A 292 -5.84 -12.47 19.66
C GLN A 292 -5.56 -11.48 20.79
N ILE A 293 -5.31 -10.22 20.46
CA ILE A 293 -5.12 -9.14 21.44
C ILE A 293 -6.03 -7.95 21.07
N TYR A 294 -6.88 -7.53 22.00
CA TYR A 294 -7.78 -6.38 21.89
C TYR A 294 -7.49 -5.40 23.01
N LEU A 295 -7.06 -4.18 22.66
CA LEU A 295 -6.85 -3.08 23.60
C LEU A 295 -7.77 -1.92 23.25
N LEU A 296 -8.75 -1.63 24.11
CA LEU A 296 -9.78 -0.62 23.88
C LEU A 296 -9.73 0.43 24.99
N ALA A 297 -9.43 1.68 24.65
CA ALA A 297 -9.29 2.77 25.61
C ALA A 297 -9.47 4.13 24.89
N ASP A 298 -9.49 5.24 25.63
CA ASP A 298 -9.22 6.55 25.03
C ASP A 298 -7.71 6.71 24.76
N LEU A 299 -6.90 6.31 25.74
CA LEU A 299 -5.44 6.34 25.69
C LEU A 299 -4.86 4.93 25.92
N ILE A 300 -3.97 4.49 25.04
CA ILE A 300 -3.06 3.37 25.30
C ILE A 300 -1.67 3.95 25.55
N LYS A 301 -1.08 3.66 26.71
CA LYS A 301 0.21 4.21 27.14
C LYS A 301 1.20 3.09 27.41
N VAL A 302 2.41 3.19 26.84
CA VAL A 302 3.53 2.29 27.15
C VAL A 302 4.61 3.04 27.94
N ASN A 303 5.10 2.41 29.02
CA ASN A 303 6.05 3.03 29.95
C ASN A 303 7.52 2.64 29.67
N GLY A 304 7.83 2.10 28.49
CA GLY A 304 9.17 1.75 28.03
C GLY A 304 9.10 0.93 26.74
N ASP A 305 10.16 0.19 26.44
CA ASP A 305 10.18 -0.71 25.28
C ASP A 305 9.15 -1.82 25.47
N THR A 306 8.19 -1.88 24.55
CA THR A 306 7.03 -2.79 24.64
C THR A 306 6.78 -3.45 23.29
N THR A 307 6.59 -4.76 23.32
CA THR A 307 6.19 -5.58 22.18
C THR A 307 4.80 -6.16 22.43
N ILE A 308 3.86 -5.95 21.50
CA ILE A 308 2.55 -6.60 21.49
C ILE A 308 2.56 -7.63 20.36
N THR A 309 2.38 -8.92 20.65
CA THR A 309 2.65 -9.98 19.67
C THR A 309 1.64 -11.13 19.66
N THR A 310 1.28 -11.56 18.45
CA THR A 310 0.47 -12.76 18.16
C THR A 310 1.15 -13.68 17.15
N LYS A 311 2.48 -13.68 17.08
CA LYS A 311 3.23 -14.41 16.05
C LYS A 311 2.95 -15.92 16.04
N GLN A 312 3.19 -16.53 14.89
CA GLN A 312 3.37 -17.98 14.77
C GLN A 312 4.54 -18.30 13.84
N THR A 313 5.00 -19.55 13.87
CA THR A 313 6.01 -20.04 12.93
C THR A 313 5.40 -20.23 11.54
N ASN A 314 6.21 -20.18 10.48
CA ASN A 314 5.74 -20.42 9.11
C ASN A 314 5.34 -21.89 8.86
N SER A 315 5.71 -22.80 9.77
CA SER A 315 5.30 -24.21 9.77
C SER A 315 3.95 -24.45 10.43
N ALA A 316 3.43 -23.48 11.20
CA ALA A 316 2.09 -23.56 11.77
C ALA A 316 1.02 -23.40 10.68
N ASP A 317 -0.08 -24.14 10.82
CA ASP A 317 -1.25 -23.96 9.97
C ASP A 317 -1.76 -22.52 10.08
N GLY A 318 -2.12 -21.93 8.94
CA GLY A 318 -2.62 -20.56 8.90
C GLY A 318 -3.98 -20.44 9.60
N ASN A 319 -4.13 -19.48 10.51
CA ASN A 319 -5.39 -19.22 11.22
C ASN A 319 -5.74 -17.73 11.25
N ALA A 320 -7.00 -17.41 11.58
CA ALA A 320 -7.38 -16.04 11.88
C ALA A 320 -6.78 -15.64 13.23
N ARG A 321 -5.90 -14.65 13.22
CA ARG A 321 -5.31 -14.03 14.40
C ARG A 321 -5.31 -12.52 14.26
N GLN A 322 -5.32 -11.82 15.38
CA GLN A 322 -5.60 -10.39 15.35
C GLN A 322 -4.91 -9.64 16.48
N ILE A 323 -4.36 -8.47 16.16
CA ILE A 323 -4.08 -7.43 17.13
C ILE A 323 -4.97 -6.24 16.78
N LEU A 324 -5.79 -5.77 17.71
CA LEU A 324 -6.70 -4.65 17.51
C LEU A 324 -6.54 -3.63 18.62
N LEU A 325 -6.17 -2.41 18.24
CA LEU A 325 -6.04 -1.27 19.14
C LEU A 325 -7.10 -0.23 18.74
N ALA A 326 -8.06 0.02 19.63
CA ALA A 326 -9.02 1.10 19.47
C ALA A 326 -8.73 2.19 20.50
N ALA A 327 -8.23 3.33 20.04
CA ALA A 327 -7.85 4.45 20.89
C ALA A 327 -7.90 5.77 20.15
N SER A 328 -8.09 6.87 20.88
CA SER A 328 -7.82 8.20 20.33
C SER A 328 -6.33 8.50 20.30
N LYS A 329 -5.55 7.91 21.21
CA LYS A 329 -4.11 8.09 21.29
C LYS A 329 -3.38 6.83 21.75
N ILE A 330 -2.23 6.56 21.13
CA ILE A 330 -1.23 5.57 21.53
C ILE A 330 0.04 6.34 21.90
N ASP A 331 0.31 6.49 23.20
CA ASP A 331 1.48 7.18 23.74
C ASP A 331 2.62 6.19 24.01
N TYR A 332 3.71 6.36 23.28
CA TYR A 332 4.94 5.59 23.43
C TYR A 332 6.17 6.50 23.60
N ARG A 333 5.96 7.70 24.18
CA ARG A 333 7.03 8.68 24.39
C ARG A 333 8.12 8.22 25.35
N ALA A 334 7.75 7.38 26.33
CA ALA A 334 8.68 6.81 27.29
C ALA A 334 9.50 5.63 26.72
N SER A 335 9.18 5.19 25.50
CA SER A 335 9.80 4.06 24.83
C SER A 335 10.96 4.47 23.94
N GLY A 336 11.97 3.63 23.81
CA GLY A 336 12.88 3.66 22.67
C GLY A 336 12.24 3.00 21.44
N LYS A 337 11.37 2.01 21.64
CA LYS A 337 10.68 1.28 20.58
C LYS A 337 9.34 0.66 21.01
N LEU A 338 8.28 0.94 20.24
CA LEU A 338 7.02 0.19 20.29
C LEU A 338 6.94 -0.77 19.10
N GLU A 339 6.78 -2.06 19.39
CA GLU A 339 6.60 -3.11 18.38
C GLU A 339 5.21 -3.74 18.47
N ILE A 340 4.54 -3.88 17.33
CA ILE A 340 3.24 -4.55 17.20
C ILE A 340 3.36 -5.59 16.08
N LEU A 341 3.36 -6.88 16.46
CA LEU A 341 3.86 -7.94 15.60
C LEU A 341 2.85 -9.10 15.47
N SER A 342 2.46 -9.42 14.24
CA SER A 342 1.58 -10.56 13.92
C SER A 342 2.13 -11.37 12.75
N ASP A 343 3.41 -11.74 12.80
CA ASP A 343 4.07 -12.56 11.77
C ASP A 343 3.52 -14.01 11.74
N GLY A 344 3.53 -14.63 10.56
CA GLY A 344 3.04 -15.98 10.24
C GLY A 344 1.92 -15.97 9.19
N ASN A 345 1.45 -17.14 8.76
CA ASN A 345 0.42 -17.22 7.72
C ASN A 345 -1.00 -17.04 8.30
N GLY A 346 -1.86 -16.29 7.62
CA GLY A 346 -3.30 -16.30 7.86
C GLY A 346 -3.96 -17.55 7.26
N GLY A 347 -5.23 -17.78 7.60
CA GLY A 347 -5.97 -18.95 7.14
C GLY A 347 -6.22 -18.97 5.61
N PRO A 348 -6.36 -20.14 4.99
CA PRO A 348 -6.20 -20.33 3.54
C PRO A 348 -7.36 -19.84 2.64
N SER A 349 -8.40 -19.16 3.16
CA SER A 349 -9.53 -18.71 2.32
C SER A 349 -10.33 -17.50 2.81
N GLY A 350 -10.18 -16.37 2.12
CA GLY A 350 -11.08 -15.21 2.21
C GLY A 350 -10.62 -14.10 3.17
N PRO A 351 -11.21 -12.88 3.03
CA PRO A 351 -10.82 -11.71 3.82
C PRO A 351 -11.12 -11.87 5.33
N THR A 352 -11.99 -12.81 5.69
CA THR A 352 -12.32 -13.14 7.09
C THR A 352 -11.29 -14.06 7.76
N ARG A 353 -10.31 -14.58 7.01
CA ARG A 353 -9.28 -15.51 7.50
C ARG A 353 -7.88 -14.89 7.58
N ALA A 354 -7.75 -13.58 7.35
CA ALA A 354 -6.45 -12.93 7.37
C ALA A 354 -5.88 -12.82 8.79
N ALA A 355 -4.55 -12.87 8.92
CA ALA A 355 -3.90 -12.38 10.13
C ALA A 355 -3.84 -10.85 10.07
N THR A 356 -4.37 -10.18 11.09
CA THR A 356 -4.68 -8.75 10.99
C THR A 356 -4.06 -7.93 12.12
N ILE A 357 -3.61 -6.72 11.79
CA ILE A 357 -3.35 -5.67 12.77
C ILE A 357 -4.25 -4.48 12.44
N TYR A 358 -5.18 -4.18 13.34
CA TYR A 358 -6.16 -3.10 13.17
C TYR A 358 -5.92 -1.97 14.17
N PHE A 359 -5.90 -0.76 13.66
CA PHE A 359 -5.94 0.46 14.45
C PHE A 359 -7.16 1.27 14.03
N LEU A 360 -7.94 1.70 15.01
CA LEU A 360 -9.14 2.47 14.81
C LEU A 360 -9.36 3.48 15.94
N PRO A 361 -10.15 4.53 15.72
CA PRO A 361 -10.45 5.50 16.77
C PRO A 361 -11.21 4.87 17.94
N GLN A 362 -11.14 5.52 19.11
CA GLN A 362 -12.00 5.21 20.26
C GLN A 362 -13.48 5.16 19.82
N GLY A 363 -14.20 4.14 20.26
CA GLY A 363 -15.62 3.95 19.92
C GLY A 363 -15.90 3.37 18.51
N GLY A 364 -14.88 3.16 17.68
CA GLY A 364 -15.02 2.54 16.36
C GLY A 364 -15.33 1.03 16.38
N ILE A 365 -15.31 0.41 17.56
CA ILE A 365 -15.69 -0.98 17.79
C ILE A 365 -16.59 -1.11 19.01
N ILE A 366 -17.58 -1.97 18.90
CA ILE A 366 -18.49 -2.35 19.97
C ILE A 366 -18.14 -3.77 20.38
N THR A 367 -18.03 -4.01 21.68
CA THR A 367 -17.78 -5.35 22.20
C THR A 367 -18.89 -5.78 23.13
N GLN A 368 -19.27 -7.05 23.03
CA GLN A 368 -20.33 -7.64 23.84
C GLN A 368 -19.83 -8.95 24.46
N SER A 369 -20.36 -9.27 25.63
CA SER A 369 -20.27 -10.60 26.22
C SER A 369 -21.68 -11.17 26.35
N MET A 370 -21.86 -12.39 25.87
CA MET A 370 -23.11 -13.13 25.83
C MET A 370 -22.91 -14.52 26.46
N GLY A 371 -24.02 -15.14 26.87
CA GLY A 371 -24.03 -16.48 27.46
C GLY A 371 -23.87 -16.48 28.98
N SER A 372 -24.00 -17.66 29.58
CA SER A 372 -23.70 -17.91 30.99
C SER A 372 -22.21 -18.21 31.18
N VAL A 373 -21.75 -18.39 32.43
CA VAL A 373 -20.35 -18.75 32.71
C VAL A 373 -19.93 -20.03 31.98
N GLU A 374 -20.85 -20.98 31.79
CA GLU A 374 -20.59 -22.23 31.08
C GLU A 374 -20.36 -22.04 29.57
N ALA A 375 -20.85 -20.94 28.99
CA ALA A 375 -20.83 -20.68 27.55
C ALA A 375 -20.51 -19.22 27.22
N LEU A 376 -19.50 -18.65 27.88
CA LEU A 376 -19.04 -17.28 27.63
C LEU A 376 -18.69 -17.11 26.14
N HIS A 377 -19.32 -16.12 25.52
CA HIS A 377 -19.11 -15.81 24.12
C HIS A 377 -18.92 -14.31 23.94
N TRP A 378 -17.77 -13.93 23.39
CA TRP A 378 -17.42 -12.53 23.16
C TRP A 378 -17.51 -12.21 21.69
N THR A 379 -18.17 -11.11 21.36
CA THR A 379 -18.28 -10.61 19.99
C THR A 379 -17.72 -9.21 19.89
N GLN A 380 -17.18 -8.90 18.72
CA GLN A 380 -16.68 -7.60 18.36
C GLN A 380 -17.27 -7.19 17.02
N GLU A 381 -17.86 -6.01 16.97
CA GLU A 381 -18.50 -5.48 15.77
C GLU A 381 -17.98 -4.07 15.51
N PHE A 382 -17.62 -3.78 14.26
CA PHE A 382 -17.26 -2.41 13.88
C PHE A 382 -18.50 -1.50 13.97
N ASN A 383 -18.31 -0.34 14.57
CA ASN A 383 -19.33 0.68 14.64
C ASN A 383 -19.42 1.40 13.30
N GLY A 384 -20.24 0.88 12.39
CA GLY A 384 -20.32 1.36 11.00
C GLY A 384 -19.23 0.79 10.10
N ALA A 385 -18.93 1.46 8.99
CA ALA A 385 -17.90 1.01 8.06
C ALA A 385 -16.49 1.37 8.57
N PHE A 386 -15.56 0.42 8.52
CA PHE A 386 -14.22 0.53 9.11
C PHE A 386 -13.48 1.82 8.69
N PHE A 387 -13.40 2.11 7.39
CA PHE A 387 -12.73 3.31 6.87
C PHE A 387 -13.61 4.56 6.82
N SER A 388 -14.79 4.54 7.46
CA SER A 388 -15.72 5.68 7.46
C SER A 388 -16.11 6.13 8.86
N TYR A 389 -15.54 5.52 9.91
CA TYR A 389 -15.77 5.95 11.28
C TYR A 389 -15.05 7.28 11.57
N PRO A 390 -15.77 8.35 11.96
CA PRO A 390 -15.16 9.64 12.26
C PRO A 390 -14.56 9.61 13.68
N GLY A 391 -13.25 9.74 13.79
CA GLY A 391 -12.56 9.83 15.07
C GLY A 391 -11.06 9.98 14.88
N GLN A 392 -10.40 10.66 15.82
CA GLN A 392 -8.95 10.83 15.74
C GLN A 392 -8.21 9.57 16.19
N LEU A 393 -7.03 9.36 15.60
CA LEU A 393 -6.07 8.35 16.03
C LEU A 393 -4.66 8.96 15.98
N GLU A 394 -4.03 9.14 17.14
CA GLU A 394 -2.68 9.70 17.27
C GLU A 394 -1.69 8.65 17.78
N PHE A 395 -0.60 8.44 17.05
CA PHE A 395 0.59 7.71 17.50
C PHE A 395 1.62 8.73 18.01
N ASP A 396 1.75 8.88 19.33
CA ASP A 396 2.62 9.88 19.97
C ASP A 396 3.91 9.25 20.52
N GLY A 397 4.98 9.34 19.74
CA GLY A 397 6.33 8.91 20.10
C GLY A 397 7.24 10.07 20.50
N GLY A 398 8.23 9.76 21.34
CA GLY A 398 9.33 10.68 21.66
C GLY A 398 10.28 10.84 20.46
N THR A 399 11.20 11.81 20.52
CA THR A 399 12.17 12.06 19.44
C THR A 399 13.17 10.91 19.22
N SER A 400 13.25 9.96 20.12
CA SER A 400 14.07 8.74 19.99
C SER A 400 13.22 7.48 19.81
N ALA A 401 11.90 7.60 19.83
CA ALA A 401 10.99 6.45 19.85
C ALA A 401 10.66 6.00 18.43
N ASP A 402 10.99 4.74 18.12
CA ASP A 402 10.64 4.10 16.85
C ASP A 402 9.32 3.32 16.99
N LEU A 403 8.50 3.32 15.94
CA LEU A 403 7.28 2.53 15.82
C LEU A 403 7.47 1.46 14.73
N GLU A 404 7.33 0.19 15.09
CA GLU A 404 7.30 -0.94 14.14
C GLU A 404 5.95 -1.68 14.24
N VAL A 405 5.23 -1.70 13.13
CA VAL A 405 4.03 -2.52 12.94
C VAL A 405 4.33 -3.54 11.85
N ARG A 406 4.28 -4.83 12.18
CA ARG A 406 4.68 -5.89 11.25
C ARG A 406 3.75 -7.09 11.26
N ALA A 407 3.34 -7.52 10.07
CA ALA A 407 2.61 -8.75 9.84
C ALA A 407 3.18 -9.45 8.61
N ASP A 408 4.31 -10.16 8.75
CA ASP A 408 4.92 -10.90 7.64
C ASP A 408 4.35 -12.32 7.54
N GLY A 409 3.81 -12.69 6.38
CA GLY A 409 3.27 -14.00 6.04
C GLY A 409 2.26 -13.92 4.90
N ASP A 410 1.64 -15.04 4.56
CA ASP A 410 0.59 -15.10 3.52
C ASP A 410 -0.79 -14.78 4.11
N ASN A 411 -1.68 -14.14 3.35
CA ASN A 411 -3.02 -13.74 3.82
C ASN A 411 -2.97 -12.83 5.09
N VAL A 412 -2.23 -11.73 5.01
CA VAL A 412 -1.99 -10.80 6.13
C VAL A 412 -2.46 -9.38 5.79
N GLN A 413 -2.89 -8.61 6.79
CA GLN A 413 -3.34 -7.23 6.57
C GLN A 413 -2.98 -6.34 7.75
N ILE A 414 -2.51 -5.13 7.44
CA ILE A 414 -2.45 -4.02 8.40
C ILE A 414 -3.44 -2.95 7.96
N ALA A 415 -4.41 -2.62 8.81
CA ALA A 415 -5.42 -1.60 8.53
C ALA A 415 -5.40 -0.50 9.59
N ILE A 416 -5.30 0.76 9.17
CA ILE A 416 -5.24 1.93 10.05
C ILE A 416 -6.31 2.93 9.61
N THR A 417 -7.33 3.16 10.45
CA THR A 417 -8.41 4.09 10.15
C THR A 417 -8.48 5.23 11.17
N GLY A 418 -8.95 6.38 10.74
CA GLY A 418 -9.09 7.58 11.55
C GLY A 418 -9.20 8.85 10.69
N TYR A 419 -9.74 9.91 11.26
CA TYR A 419 -9.89 11.21 10.64
C TYR A 419 -9.89 12.30 11.73
N PRO A 420 -8.71 12.82 12.12
CA PRO A 420 -7.39 12.61 11.53
C PRO A 420 -6.61 11.39 12.06
N ILE A 421 -5.66 10.89 11.28
CA ILE A 421 -4.58 9.99 11.70
C ILE A 421 -3.28 10.80 11.83
N ARG A 422 -2.58 10.72 12.96
CA ARG A 422 -1.32 11.44 13.17
C ARG A 422 -0.20 10.53 13.66
N PHE A 423 1.01 10.70 13.11
CA PHE A 423 2.23 10.02 13.54
C PHE A 423 3.27 11.03 14.04
N ILE A 424 3.69 10.91 15.29
CA ILE A 424 4.76 11.70 15.92
C ILE A 424 5.82 10.71 16.43
N GLY A 425 7.10 11.01 16.24
CA GLY A 425 8.18 10.15 16.70
C GLY A 425 9.42 10.20 15.80
N LYS A 426 10.29 9.20 15.92
CA LYS A 426 11.48 9.04 15.08
C LYS A 426 11.15 8.25 13.81
N ASP A 427 11.39 6.94 13.78
CA ASP A 427 11.12 6.12 12.60
C ASP A 427 9.75 5.44 12.72
N VAL A 428 9.01 5.40 11.62
CA VAL A 428 7.74 4.65 11.51
C VAL A 428 7.92 3.59 10.42
N THR A 429 7.73 2.32 10.77
CA THR A 429 7.74 1.20 9.82
C THR A 429 6.42 0.45 9.92
N VAL A 430 5.73 0.33 8.79
CA VAL A 430 4.51 -0.48 8.64
C VAL A 430 4.78 -1.51 7.55
N GLN A 431 4.77 -2.78 7.91
CA GLN A 431 5.28 -3.84 7.03
C GLN A 431 4.34 -5.04 7.02
N ALA A 432 3.93 -5.48 5.82
CA ALA A 432 3.16 -6.68 5.62
C ALA A 432 3.68 -7.44 4.40
N LYS A 433 4.72 -8.28 4.56
CA LYS A 433 5.37 -8.99 3.45
C LYS A 433 4.87 -10.43 3.37
N GLY A 434 4.59 -10.94 2.17
CA GLY A 434 4.16 -12.33 1.96
C GLY A 434 4.39 -12.82 0.53
N ASP A 435 3.88 -13.99 0.19
CA ASP A 435 3.74 -14.49 -1.19
C ASP A 435 2.31 -14.20 -1.67
N HIS A 436 2.14 -13.14 -2.48
CA HIS A 436 0.82 -12.75 -2.98
C HIS A 436 0.14 -13.85 -3.83
N ASN A 437 0.90 -14.82 -4.36
CA ASN A 437 0.33 -15.94 -5.11
C ASN A 437 -0.34 -16.98 -4.19
N GLN A 438 0.05 -17.01 -2.90
CA GLN A 438 -0.48 -17.93 -1.89
C GLN A 438 -1.49 -17.25 -0.95
N GLY A 439 -1.52 -15.92 -0.90
CA GLY A 439 -2.54 -15.17 -0.18
C GLY A 439 -2.29 -13.67 -0.25
N LYS A 440 -3.34 -12.87 -0.03
CA LYS A 440 -3.23 -11.40 -0.07
C LYS A 440 -2.29 -10.90 1.04
N HIS A 441 -1.46 -9.91 0.76
CA HIS A 441 -0.79 -9.15 1.82
C HIS A 441 -0.88 -7.67 1.51
N GLU A 442 -1.31 -6.87 2.47
CA GLU A 442 -1.62 -5.47 2.21
C GLU A 442 -1.48 -4.54 3.43
N ILE A 443 -1.31 -3.25 3.13
CA ILE A 443 -1.45 -2.16 4.08
C ILE A 443 -2.53 -1.20 3.56
N VAL A 444 -3.52 -0.92 4.40
CA VAL A 444 -4.62 -0.01 4.07
C VAL A 444 -4.73 1.08 5.14
N MET A 445 -4.70 2.35 4.74
CA MET A 445 -4.71 3.48 5.68
C MET A 445 -5.62 4.62 5.22
N GLY A 446 -6.39 5.18 6.15
CA GLY A 446 -7.02 6.50 5.99
C GLY A 446 -8.51 6.57 6.31
N TYR A 447 -9.21 7.49 5.63
CA TYR A 447 -10.64 7.76 5.79
C TYR A 447 -11.30 7.89 4.41
N PHE A 448 -12.21 6.97 4.11
CA PHE A 448 -12.69 6.70 2.75
C PHE A 448 -14.08 7.28 2.47
N ASP A 449 -14.64 8.03 3.41
CA ASP A 449 -15.91 8.73 3.21
C ASP A 449 -15.69 10.13 2.64
N PHE A 450 -15.49 10.19 1.32
CA PHE A 450 -15.22 11.42 0.57
C PHE A 450 -16.31 12.49 0.74
N ALA A 451 -17.55 12.09 1.00
CA ALA A 451 -18.67 13.03 1.19
C ALA A 451 -18.53 13.85 2.48
N ASN A 452 -17.72 13.36 3.43
CA ASN A 452 -17.53 13.94 4.76
C ASN A 452 -16.16 14.59 4.94
N TYR A 453 -15.42 14.83 3.85
CA TYR A 453 -14.18 15.60 3.89
C TYR A 453 -14.45 17.06 4.29
N SER A 454 -13.67 17.54 5.27
CA SER A 454 -13.88 18.81 5.98
C SER A 454 -12.73 19.81 5.83
N GLY A 455 -11.71 19.49 5.01
CA GLY A 455 -10.53 20.30 4.75
C GLY A 455 -9.43 20.19 5.81
N ILE A 456 -9.51 19.21 6.72
CA ILE A 456 -8.50 18.97 7.76
C ILE A 456 -7.38 18.05 7.27
N ASN A 457 -6.25 18.07 7.96
CA ASN A 457 -5.15 17.11 7.76
C ASN A 457 -5.64 15.70 8.18
N GLY A 458 -6.24 14.96 7.26
CA GLY A 458 -6.78 13.63 7.52
C GLY A 458 -5.70 12.58 7.78
N ILE A 459 -4.51 12.73 7.19
CA ILE A 459 -3.29 12.00 7.58
C ILE A 459 -2.15 13.01 7.76
N ASP A 460 -1.47 12.94 8.90
CA ASP A 460 -0.44 13.89 9.30
C ASP A 460 0.80 13.16 9.84
N PHE A 461 1.81 13.01 8.99
CA PHE A 461 3.12 12.56 9.45
C PHE A 461 3.86 13.77 10.01
N GLN A 462 4.28 13.66 11.27
CA GLN A 462 5.10 14.63 12.00
C GLN A 462 6.36 13.97 12.56
N THR A 463 6.89 12.99 11.84
CA THR A 463 8.07 12.23 12.26
C THR A 463 9.34 13.01 11.95
N ILE A 464 10.41 12.76 12.70
CA ILE A 464 11.74 13.33 12.45
C ILE A 464 12.69 12.34 11.75
N GLY A 465 12.31 11.06 11.70
CA GLY A 465 13.04 9.99 11.03
C GLY A 465 12.36 9.54 9.74
N LYS A 466 12.60 8.29 9.35
CA LYS A 466 12.02 7.72 8.12
C LYS A 466 10.58 7.24 8.34
N VAL A 467 9.82 7.16 7.25
CA VAL A 467 8.52 6.47 7.21
C VAL A 467 8.57 5.42 6.10
N ASP A 468 8.40 4.14 6.44
CA ASP A 468 8.48 3.01 5.49
C ASP A 468 7.19 2.18 5.52
N PHE A 469 6.48 2.17 4.40
CA PHE A 469 5.35 1.27 4.14
C PHE A 469 5.81 0.18 3.17
N ASN A 470 5.79 -1.07 3.61
CA ASN A 470 6.52 -2.13 2.93
C ASN A 470 5.70 -3.43 2.81
N VAL A 471 5.16 -3.67 1.61
CA VAL A 471 4.41 -4.89 1.24
C VAL A 471 5.18 -5.72 0.22
N ARG A 472 6.49 -5.86 0.41
CA ARG A 472 7.33 -6.59 -0.51
C ARG A 472 6.98 -8.09 -0.56
N GLY A 473 7.04 -8.67 -1.76
CA GLY A 473 6.97 -10.12 -1.95
C GLY A 473 8.08 -10.89 -1.22
N GLN A 474 7.74 -12.06 -0.68
CA GLN A 474 8.65 -13.05 -0.08
C GLN A 474 8.74 -14.33 -0.91
N GLY A 475 9.72 -15.19 -0.60
CA GLY A 475 9.93 -16.45 -1.31
C GLY A 475 10.55 -16.27 -2.70
N SER A 476 10.54 -17.35 -3.49
CA SER A 476 11.14 -17.36 -4.84
C SER A 476 10.31 -16.63 -5.89
N ASN A 477 8.99 -16.67 -5.78
CA ASN A 477 8.10 -16.15 -6.81
C ASN A 477 7.03 -15.21 -6.23
N GLY A 478 7.08 -14.91 -4.92
CA GLY A 478 6.02 -14.10 -4.32
C GLY A 478 5.96 -12.72 -4.91
N ALA A 479 4.79 -12.33 -5.41
CA ALA A 479 4.61 -10.97 -5.90
C ALA A 479 4.53 -9.97 -4.74
N GLY A 480 4.84 -8.71 -5.00
CA GLY A 480 4.51 -7.62 -4.07
C GLY A 480 3.02 -7.53 -3.79
N GLY A 481 2.70 -7.02 -2.60
CA GLY A 481 1.35 -6.82 -2.10
C GLY A 481 0.77 -5.46 -2.46
N ASP A 482 -0.26 -5.06 -1.72
CA ASP A 482 -1.01 -3.84 -2.01
C ASP A 482 -0.84 -2.78 -0.91
N ILE A 483 -0.59 -1.53 -1.30
CA ILE A 483 -0.68 -0.36 -0.42
C ILE A 483 -1.86 0.48 -0.88
N GLN A 484 -2.79 0.79 0.01
CA GLN A 484 -3.88 1.73 -0.25
C GLN A 484 -3.92 2.82 0.82
N ILE A 485 -3.75 4.07 0.39
CA ILE A 485 -3.78 5.25 1.25
C ILE A 485 -4.76 6.25 0.68
N GLN A 486 -5.72 6.67 1.49
CA GLN A 486 -6.75 7.60 1.04
C GLN A 486 -7.23 8.50 2.17
N SER A 487 -7.22 9.82 1.93
CA SER A 487 -7.76 10.79 2.89
C SER A 487 -8.12 12.11 2.21
N ASP A 488 -8.54 13.08 3.03
CA ASP A 488 -8.76 14.46 2.61
C ASP A 488 -7.40 15.14 2.31
N ARG A 489 -6.77 15.79 3.30
CA ARG A 489 -5.40 16.29 3.18
C ARG A 489 -4.39 15.34 3.81
N ILE A 490 -3.30 15.04 3.10
CA ILE A 490 -2.18 14.23 3.57
C ILE A 490 -0.92 15.10 3.69
N VAL A 491 -0.32 15.15 4.89
CA VAL A 491 0.94 15.86 5.17
C VAL A 491 2.08 14.87 5.31
N LEU A 492 3.08 15.00 4.45
CA LEU A 492 4.24 14.12 4.33
C LEU A 492 5.49 14.81 4.92
N LYS A 493 5.78 14.52 6.19
CA LYS A 493 7.01 14.93 6.90
C LYS A 493 7.73 13.70 7.45
N GLY A 494 9.06 13.72 7.33
CA GLY A 494 9.95 12.58 7.60
C GLY A 494 10.95 12.42 6.44
N ASP A 495 12.11 11.81 6.65
CA ASP A 495 13.10 11.68 5.56
C ASP A 495 13.92 10.38 5.65
N PRO A 496 13.80 9.47 4.67
CA PRO A 496 12.82 9.46 3.56
C PRO A 496 11.44 8.93 3.99
N ILE A 497 10.40 9.25 3.21
CA ILE A 497 9.11 8.54 3.19
C ILE A 497 9.08 7.60 1.99
N THR A 498 8.81 6.31 2.20
CA THR A 498 8.81 5.29 1.15
C THR A 498 7.55 4.44 1.20
N PHE A 499 6.88 4.30 0.06
CA PHE A 499 5.83 3.32 -0.18
C PHE A 499 6.37 2.27 -1.14
N LYS A 500 6.48 1.02 -0.68
CA LYS A 500 7.18 -0.05 -1.38
C LYS A 500 6.33 -1.30 -1.51
N ALA A 501 6.04 -1.68 -2.75
CA ALA A 501 5.31 -2.87 -3.14
C ALA A 501 6.15 -3.72 -4.11
N ASN A 502 7.44 -3.89 -3.86
CA ASN A 502 8.32 -4.59 -4.81
C ASN A 502 8.15 -6.11 -4.77
N GLY A 503 8.59 -6.79 -5.82
CA GLY A 503 8.93 -8.21 -5.78
C GLY A 503 10.10 -8.52 -4.81
N PRO A 504 10.43 -9.81 -4.59
CA PRO A 504 11.44 -10.28 -3.66
C PRO A 504 12.86 -9.82 -4.04
N GLN A 505 13.83 -10.08 -3.18
CA GLN A 505 15.25 -9.79 -3.45
C GLN A 505 15.85 -11.09 -4.00
N GLY A 506 16.17 -11.16 -5.30
CA GLY A 506 16.93 -12.29 -5.84
C GLY A 506 16.22 -13.25 -6.78
N LYS A 507 14.89 -13.19 -6.98
CA LYS A 507 14.17 -14.23 -7.75
C LYS A 507 13.07 -13.67 -8.68
N ASN A 508 12.01 -14.41 -9.02
CA ASN A 508 11.12 -14.09 -10.16
C ASN A 508 9.80 -13.40 -9.78
N GLY A 509 9.65 -12.91 -8.55
CA GLY A 509 8.38 -12.33 -8.12
C GLY A 509 8.09 -10.97 -8.76
N ASP A 510 6.83 -10.77 -9.11
CA ASP A 510 6.29 -9.54 -9.67
C ASP A 510 6.27 -8.39 -8.66
N GLY A 511 6.16 -7.16 -9.15
CA GLY A 511 5.76 -6.01 -8.34
C GLY A 511 4.30 -6.10 -7.89
N GLY A 512 3.94 -5.35 -6.87
CA GLY A 512 2.60 -5.20 -6.32
C GLY A 512 1.90 -3.93 -6.80
N THR A 513 0.99 -3.38 -5.99
CA THR A 513 0.27 -2.14 -6.32
C THR A 513 0.33 -1.09 -5.22
N ILE A 514 0.37 0.19 -5.60
CA ILE A 514 0.24 1.32 -4.69
C ILE A 514 -0.88 2.24 -5.18
N PHE A 515 -1.89 2.43 -4.35
CA PHE A 515 -3.03 3.31 -4.60
C PHE A 515 -3.03 4.45 -3.57
N TYR A 516 -2.73 5.66 -4.01
CA TYR A 516 -2.65 6.85 -3.17
C TYR A 516 -3.64 7.91 -3.67
N THR A 517 -4.58 8.32 -2.83
CA THR A 517 -5.55 9.38 -3.16
C THR A 517 -5.69 10.40 -2.05
N ALA A 518 -5.57 11.67 -2.41
CA ALA A 518 -5.79 12.79 -1.51
C ALA A 518 -6.46 13.95 -2.26
N THR A 519 -7.34 14.69 -1.60
CA THR A 519 -7.80 15.97 -2.14
C THR A 519 -6.64 16.98 -2.15
N ASP A 520 -5.74 16.89 -1.17
CA ASP A 520 -4.60 17.78 -1.01
C ASP A 520 -3.38 17.03 -0.43
N THR A 521 -2.18 17.26 -0.95
CA THR A 521 -0.93 16.66 -0.47
C THR A 521 0.12 17.73 -0.24
N ILE A 522 0.67 17.76 0.97
CA ILE A 522 1.72 18.67 1.39
C ILE A 522 2.99 17.87 1.63
N ILE A 523 4.07 18.19 0.92
CA ILE A 523 5.40 17.57 1.10
C ILE A 523 6.29 18.57 1.83
N ASP A 524 6.86 18.18 2.97
CA ASP A 524 7.83 19.01 3.69
C ASP A 524 9.07 19.26 2.83
N PRO A 525 9.63 20.48 2.79
CA PRO A 525 10.81 20.80 1.98
C PRO A 525 12.04 19.93 2.26
N ASN A 526 12.11 19.30 3.43
CA ASN A 526 13.22 18.43 3.84
C ASN A 526 12.95 16.93 3.61
N THR A 527 11.77 16.57 3.11
CA THR A 527 11.30 15.20 2.94
C THR A 527 11.52 14.70 1.52
N LYS A 528 12.13 13.53 1.36
CA LYS A 528 12.12 12.78 0.10
C LYS A 528 11.03 11.73 0.12
N VAL A 529 10.13 11.74 -0.88
CA VAL A 529 9.03 10.76 -1.01
C VAL A 529 9.29 9.81 -2.18
N LYS A 530 9.07 8.50 -1.99
CA LYS A 530 9.23 7.49 -3.03
C LYS A 530 8.03 6.56 -3.09
N PHE A 531 7.56 6.29 -4.31
CA PHE A 531 6.58 5.24 -4.62
C PHE A 531 7.25 4.21 -5.52
N ILE A 532 7.35 2.97 -5.06
CA ILE A 532 8.13 1.92 -5.71
C ILE A 532 7.32 0.63 -5.78
N ALA A 533 7.03 0.16 -6.99
CA ALA A 533 6.28 -1.07 -7.28
C ALA A 533 7.04 -1.95 -8.29
N ASP A 534 8.36 -2.00 -8.16
CA ASP A 534 9.24 -2.73 -9.09
C ASP A 534 9.09 -4.24 -8.93
N ALA A 535 9.28 -4.98 -10.03
CA ALA A 535 9.51 -6.40 -9.95
C ALA A 535 10.84 -6.74 -9.24
N SER A 536 11.05 -8.03 -8.97
CA SER A 536 12.32 -8.50 -8.44
C SER A 536 13.48 -8.21 -9.41
N LYS A 537 14.47 -7.47 -8.90
CA LYS A 537 15.62 -6.97 -9.67
C LYS A 537 16.45 -8.08 -10.34
N ASP A 538 16.44 -9.30 -9.82
CA ASP A 538 17.33 -10.36 -10.30
C ASP A 538 16.61 -11.44 -11.14
N GLY A 539 15.30 -11.33 -11.35
CA GLY A 539 14.52 -12.34 -12.06
C GLY A 539 13.70 -11.81 -13.23
N ILE A 540 12.72 -12.61 -13.64
CA ILE A 540 11.84 -12.34 -14.79
C ILE A 540 10.47 -11.76 -14.41
N GLY A 541 10.29 -11.37 -13.14
CA GLY A 541 9.00 -10.85 -12.65
C GLY A 541 8.61 -9.55 -13.35
N ASN A 542 7.31 -9.29 -13.46
CA ASN A 542 6.75 -8.09 -14.08
C ASN A 542 6.34 -7.06 -13.03
N ALA A 543 6.47 -5.78 -13.32
CA ALA A 543 5.70 -4.76 -12.62
C ALA A 543 4.28 -4.72 -13.21
N GLN A 544 3.27 -4.44 -12.37
CA GLN A 544 1.87 -4.66 -12.77
C GLN A 544 1.40 -3.64 -13.83
N LEU A 545 0.91 -4.11 -14.98
CA LEU A 545 0.18 -3.25 -15.92
C LEU A 545 -1.23 -2.96 -15.40
N LEU A 546 -1.94 -4.01 -15.00
CA LEU A 546 -3.25 -3.96 -14.35
C LEU A 546 -3.41 -5.20 -13.46
N ARG A 547 -3.65 -5.03 -12.15
CA ARG A 547 -4.05 -6.09 -11.22
C ARG A 547 -5.29 -5.66 -10.48
N ASN A 548 -6.37 -6.44 -10.52
CA ASN A 548 -7.66 -6.09 -9.91
C ASN A 548 -8.18 -4.70 -10.33
N ASN A 549 -8.00 -4.34 -11.61
CA ASN A 549 -8.29 -3.01 -12.17
C ASN A 549 -7.46 -1.85 -11.58
N ARG A 550 -6.34 -2.14 -10.90
CA ARG A 550 -5.39 -1.14 -10.37
C ARG A 550 -4.09 -1.14 -11.18
N LYS A 551 -3.57 0.05 -11.43
CA LYS A 551 -2.22 0.29 -11.99
C LYS A 551 -1.16 -0.12 -10.96
N ALA A 552 0.09 -0.35 -11.37
CA ALA A 552 1.17 -0.61 -10.40
C ALA A 552 1.31 0.57 -9.43
N ILE A 553 1.22 1.79 -9.94
CA ILE A 553 1.10 3.00 -9.11
C ILE A 553 -0.05 3.85 -9.63
N TYR A 554 -1.00 4.15 -8.75
CA TYR A 554 -2.00 5.18 -8.94
C TYR A 554 -1.80 6.27 -7.88
N PHE A 555 -1.52 7.49 -8.32
CA PHE A 555 -1.29 8.64 -7.45
C PHE A 555 -2.23 9.76 -7.87
N GLN A 556 -3.19 10.09 -7.00
CA GLN A 556 -4.10 11.22 -7.18
C GLN A 556 -3.88 12.22 -6.06
N ALA A 557 -3.46 13.45 -6.38
CA ALA A 557 -3.27 14.50 -5.40
C ALA A 557 -3.36 15.90 -6.01
N ALA A 558 -3.80 16.88 -5.23
CA ALA A 558 -3.58 18.31 -5.52
C ALA A 558 -2.65 18.94 -4.47
N ASN A 559 -2.23 20.19 -4.68
CA ASN A 559 -1.56 20.99 -3.65
C ASN A 559 -2.17 22.38 -3.62
N THR A 560 -3.29 22.52 -2.91
CA THR A 560 -4.08 23.76 -2.83
C THR A 560 -3.42 24.85 -1.99
N GLN A 561 -2.38 24.50 -1.22
CA GLN A 561 -1.67 25.42 -0.31
C GLN A 561 -0.56 26.22 -1.00
N ASN A 562 -0.05 25.76 -2.14
CA ASN A 562 0.97 26.46 -2.91
C ASN A 562 0.33 27.27 -4.05
N SER A 563 0.87 28.45 -4.34
CA SER A 563 0.52 29.20 -5.55
C SER A 563 1.75 29.32 -6.47
N PRO A 564 1.73 28.73 -7.67
CA PRO A 564 0.64 27.92 -8.23
C PRO A 564 0.54 26.54 -7.56
N GLU A 565 -0.68 25.98 -7.50
CA GLU A 565 -0.95 24.65 -6.91
C GLU A 565 -0.15 23.59 -7.64
N THR A 566 0.94 23.11 -7.02
CA THR A 566 1.94 22.30 -7.72
C THR A 566 2.47 21.19 -6.83
N ILE A 567 2.44 19.95 -7.34
CA ILE A 567 3.17 18.81 -6.76
C ILE A 567 4.54 18.69 -7.45
N PRO A 568 5.66 18.84 -6.71
CA PRO A 568 7.00 18.73 -7.25
C PRO A 568 7.44 17.27 -7.40
N ILE A 569 7.68 16.83 -8.63
CA ILE A 569 8.14 15.47 -8.97
C ILE A 569 9.64 15.52 -9.28
N GLY A 570 10.44 14.73 -8.54
CA GLY A 570 11.89 14.70 -8.63
C GLY A 570 12.54 13.85 -7.52
N ILE A 571 13.86 13.78 -7.50
CA ILE A 571 14.62 12.89 -6.58
C ILE A 571 15.24 13.60 -5.37
N ALA A 572 15.08 14.92 -5.24
CA ALA A 572 15.62 15.71 -4.14
C ALA A 572 14.63 15.80 -2.95
N LYS A 573 15.03 16.49 -1.88
CA LYS A 573 14.13 16.83 -0.77
C LYS A 573 13.04 17.80 -1.24
N GLY A 574 11.86 17.69 -0.64
CA GLY A 574 10.65 18.39 -1.06
C GLY A 574 10.07 17.88 -2.38
N GLN A 575 10.38 16.65 -2.79
CA GLN A 575 9.96 16.08 -4.07
C GLN A 575 9.53 14.62 -3.93
N VAL A 576 8.73 14.16 -4.91
CA VAL A 576 8.26 12.78 -5.03
C VAL A 576 8.79 12.11 -6.31
N ASN A 577 9.17 10.83 -6.25
CA ASN A 577 9.51 10.03 -7.43
C ASN A 577 8.75 8.69 -7.48
N PHE A 578 8.71 8.10 -8.67
CA PHE A 578 7.89 6.93 -8.98
C PHE A 578 8.68 5.89 -9.78
N SER A 579 8.53 4.61 -9.43
CA SER A 579 9.19 3.49 -10.11
C SER A 579 8.31 2.25 -10.16
N ALA A 580 8.17 1.67 -11.34
CA ALA A 580 7.47 0.41 -11.61
C ALA A 580 8.23 -0.40 -12.67
N THR A 581 9.50 -0.70 -12.39
CA THR A 581 10.40 -1.33 -13.37
C THR A 581 10.24 -2.84 -13.45
N GLY A 582 10.49 -3.41 -14.63
CA GLY A 582 10.51 -4.85 -14.85
C GLY A 582 11.73 -5.56 -14.23
N GLY A 583 11.66 -6.89 -14.09
CA GLY A 583 12.73 -7.70 -13.52
C GLY A 583 13.99 -7.75 -14.38
N GLY A 584 15.16 -7.85 -13.73
CA GLY A 584 16.49 -7.70 -14.34
C GLY A 584 16.83 -8.63 -15.50
N SER A 585 16.13 -9.77 -15.61
CA SER A 585 16.46 -10.83 -16.57
C SER A 585 15.41 -11.03 -17.67
N GLY A 586 14.34 -10.23 -17.71
CA GLY A 586 13.30 -10.44 -18.73
C GLY A 586 11.92 -9.82 -18.47
N GLY A 587 11.75 -9.11 -17.35
CA GLY A 587 10.42 -8.70 -16.88
C GLY A 587 9.90 -7.45 -17.58
N ASN A 588 8.59 -7.39 -17.78
CA ASN A 588 7.88 -6.22 -18.28
C ASN A 588 7.74 -5.16 -17.18
N ALA A 589 7.81 -3.89 -17.56
CA ALA A 589 7.49 -2.79 -16.66
C ALA A 589 5.98 -2.63 -16.43
N GLY A 590 5.65 -1.89 -15.37
CA GLY A 590 4.29 -1.66 -14.93
C GLY A 590 3.71 -0.34 -15.41
N SER A 591 2.55 0.00 -14.87
CA SER A 591 1.85 1.25 -15.19
C SER A 591 1.87 2.24 -14.03
N ILE A 592 2.17 3.50 -14.33
CA ILE A 592 2.19 4.63 -13.40
C ILE A 592 1.17 5.65 -13.90
N GLN A 593 0.14 5.92 -13.11
CA GLN A 593 -0.86 6.95 -13.39
C GLN A 593 -0.84 8.02 -12.32
N LEU A 594 -0.65 9.28 -12.76
CA LEU A 594 -0.57 10.47 -11.93
C LEU A 594 -1.72 11.41 -12.29
N ASP A 595 -2.64 11.62 -11.35
CA ASP A 595 -3.81 12.47 -11.52
C ASP A 595 -3.75 13.68 -10.57
N SER A 596 -4.08 14.88 -11.06
CA SER A 596 -4.16 16.10 -10.25
C SER A 596 -5.18 17.08 -10.80
N SER A 597 -5.94 17.73 -9.91
CA SER A 597 -6.71 18.94 -10.26
C SER A 597 -5.81 20.18 -10.39
N GLY A 598 -4.60 20.13 -9.82
CA GLY A 598 -3.56 21.16 -9.90
C GLY A 598 -2.51 20.87 -10.97
N ASN A 599 -1.30 21.41 -10.80
CA ASN A 599 -0.18 21.20 -11.71
C ASN A 599 0.81 20.17 -11.16
N PHE A 600 1.53 19.50 -12.06
CA PHE A 600 2.77 18.79 -11.73
C PHE A 600 3.98 19.59 -12.17
N ARG A 601 5.06 19.55 -11.38
CA ARG A 601 6.37 20.11 -11.76
C ARG A 601 7.39 19.00 -11.81
N VAL A 602 7.70 18.53 -13.02
CA VAL A 602 8.64 17.43 -13.25
C VAL A 602 10.04 18.00 -13.40
N ARG A 603 10.98 17.55 -12.57
CA ARG A 603 12.39 17.93 -12.65
C ARG A 603 13.10 17.19 -13.77
N ASN A 604 13.95 17.91 -14.48
CA ASN A 604 14.91 17.36 -15.43
C ASN A 604 16.00 16.55 -14.69
N LYS A 605 15.68 15.38 -14.13
CA LYS A 605 16.63 14.51 -13.42
C LYS A 605 16.46 13.07 -13.90
N PRO A 606 17.48 12.21 -13.85
CA PRO A 606 17.37 10.85 -14.35
C PRO A 606 16.32 10.04 -13.59
N SER A 607 15.47 9.31 -14.32
CA SER A 607 14.51 8.33 -13.77
C SER A 607 13.64 8.89 -12.65
N VAL A 608 13.06 10.08 -12.85
CA VAL A 608 12.11 10.67 -11.90
C VAL A 608 10.78 9.92 -11.89
N ILE A 609 10.33 9.50 -13.09
CA ILE A 609 9.25 8.55 -13.30
C ILE A 609 9.82 7.42 -14.17
N ASP A 610 9.92 6.21 -13.62
CA ASP A 610 10.52 5.09 -14.33
C ASP A 610 9.54 3.90 -14.44
N ALA A 611 9.10 3.64 -15.66
CA ALA A 611 8.30 2.48 -16.04
C ALA A 611 9.04 1.69 -17.13
N SER A 612 10.33 1.43 -16.95
CA SER A 612 11.15 0.70 -17.93
C SER A 612 11.32 -0.76 -17.57
N ALA A 613 11.40 -1.62 -18.59
CA ALA A 613 11.97 -2.93 -18.45
C ALA A 613 13.47 -2.81 -18.08
N ALA A 614 14.05 -3.87 -17.54
CA ALA A 614 15.46 -3.84 -17.19
C ALA A 614 16.32 -3.72 -18.46
N LEU A 615 17.10 -2.63 -18.56
CA LEU A 615 17.88 -2.31 -19.76
C LEU A 615 18.90 -3.41 -20.15
N LEU A 616 19.44 -4.15 -19.18
CA LEU A 616 20.39 -5.24 -19.42
C LEU A 616 19.72 -6.59 -19.72
N ALA A 617 18.39 -6.67 -19.64
CA ALA A 617 17.67 -7.89 -19.97
C ALA A 617 17.64 -8.14 -21.48
N SER A 618 17.52 -9.41 -21.87
CA SER A 618 17.31 -9.79 -23.27
C SER A 618 15.89 -9.53 -23.75
N ALA A 619 14.91 -9.47 -22.85
CA ALA A 619 13.49 -9.28 -23.16
C ALA A 619 12.80 -8.47 -22.07
N GLY A 620 11.58 -8.00 -22.33
CA GLY A 620 10.76 -7.23 -21.40
C GLY A 620 10.26 -5.94 -22.04
N ASP A 621 8.95 -5.74 -22.04
CA ASP A 621 8.32 -4.57 -22.62
C ASP A 621 8.31 -3.39 -21.64
N GLY A 622 8.48 -2.19 -22.18
CA GLY A 622 8.33 -0.93 -21.46
C GLY A 622 6.90 -0.73 -20.98
N GLY A 623 6.76 -0.02 -19.87
CA GLY A 623 5.51 0.19 -19.16
C GLY A 623 4.69 1.35 -19.69
N GLU A 624 3.74 1.80 -18.88
CA GLU A 624 2.83 2.90 -19.21
C GLU A 624 2.99 4.03 -18.19
N VAL A 625 3.10 5.27 -18.67
CA VAL A 625 3.08 6.48 -17.82
C VAL A 625 1.94 7.38 -18.29
N ILE A 626 0.97 7.62 -17.43
CA ILE A 626 -0.17 8.52 -17.69
C ILE A 626 -0.11 9.68 -16.70
N ILE A 627 -0.14 10.92 -17.21
CA ILE A 627 -0.16 12.14 -16.39
C ILE A 627 -1.37 12.99 -16.79
N ASN A 628 -2.38 13.01 -15.92
CA ASN A 628 -3.58 13.83 -16.04
C ASN A 628 -3.53 14.96 -15.01
N ALA A 629 -3.00 16.11 -15.40
CA ALA A 629 -2.98 17.31 -14.56
C ALA A 629 -3.55 18.50 -15.32
N LYS A 630 -3.87 19.58 -14.58
CA LYS A 630 -4.20 20.87 -15.21
C LYS A 630 -3.07 21.32 -16.14
N LYS A 631 -1.82 21.16 -15.68
CA LYS A 631 -0.59 21.32 -16.47
C LYS A 631 0.54 20.47 -15.88
N THR A 632 1.36 19.89 -16.73
CA THR A 632 2.63 19.26 -16.38
C THR A 632 3.76 20.16 -16.85
N VAL A 633 4.46 20.78 -15.91
CA VAL A 633 5.54 21.72 -16.20
C VAL A 633 6.88 21.03 -16.02
N PHE A 634 7.60 20.81 -17.11
CA PHE A 634 8.98 20.36 -17.07
C PHE A 634 9.89 21.51 -16.69
N VAL A 635 10.73 21.29 -15.68
CA VAL A 635 11.60 22.34 -15.14
C VAL A 635 13.04 21.90 -15.12
N GLN A 636 13.83 22.71 -15.80
CA GLN A 636 15.27 22.63 -15.86
C GLN A 636 15.90 22.66 -14.46
N ASN A 637 17.04 21.97 -14.28
CA ASN A 637 17.82 22.14 -13.05
C ASN A 637 18.50 23.50 -13.04
N ALA A 638 18.73 24.04 -11.84
CA ALA A 638 19.48 25.28 -11.69
C ALA A 638 20.96 25.13 -12.12
N GLU A 639 21.46 23.89 -12.16
CA GLU A 639 22.83 23.54 -12.53
C GLU A 639 23.00 23.31 -14.05
N ASP A 640 21.89 23.15 -14.79
CA ASP A 640 21.97 22.92 -16.24
C ASP A 640 22.27 24.25 -16.97
N PRO A 641 23.05 24.23 -18.08
CA PRO A 641 23.26 25.41 -18.92
C PRO A 641 21.93 26.04 -19.33
N VAL A 642 21.78 27.37 -19.25
CA VAL A 642 20.52 28.07 -19.55
C VAL A 642 19.94 27.62 -20.90
N GLY A 643 18.68 27.18 -20.91
CA GLY A 643 17.99 26.77 -22.14
C GLY A 643 18.16 25.31 -22.54
N SER A 644 18.71 24.49 -21.66
CA SER A 644 19.21 23.16 -22.01
C SER A 644 18.64 22.08 -21.06
N PHE A 645 17.83 21.17 -21.59
CA PHE A 645 17.44 19.93 -20.91
C PHE A 645 18.46 18.84 -21.25
N THR A 646 19.00 18.19 -20.22
CA THR A 646 20.18 17.30 -20.32
C THR A 646 19.91 15.89 -19.81
N GLU A 647 18.82 15.67 -19.06
CA GLU A 647 18.56 14.41 -18.36
C GLU A 647 17.15 13.89 -18.72
N THR A 648 16.99 12.57 -18.76
CA THR A 648 15.69 11.97 -19.03
C THR A 648 14.88 11.85 -17.75
N ALA A 649 13.75 12.56 -17.71
CA ALA A 649 12.86 12.59 -16.55
C ALA A 649 11.88 11.42 -16.51
N ILE A 650 11.37 11.02 -17.67
CA ILE A 650 10.37 9.96 -17.81
C ILE A 650 10.94 8.85 -18.69
N ASN A 651 11.03 7.64 -18.15
CA ASN A 651 11.43 6.46 -18.91
C ASN A 651 10.26 5.47 -19.03
N ALA A 652 10.06 4.96 -20.24
CA ALA A 652 9.18 3.84 -20.55
C ALA A 652 9.86 2.93 -21.58
N GLU A 653 11.10 2.53 -21.31
CA GLU A 653 11.93 1.77 -22.26
C GLU A 653 11.66 0.26 -22.19
N GLY A 654 11.70 -0.40 -23.33
CA GLY A 654 11.82 -1.84 -23.42
C GLY A 654 13.26 -2.32 -23.17
N ALA A 655 13.41 -3.61 -22.92
CA ALA A 655 14.72 -4.24 -22.75
C ALA A 655 15.57 -4.13 -24.03
N SER A 656 16.90 -4.08 -23.88
CA SER A 656 17.83 -3.68 -24.94
C SER A 656 17.90 -4.61 -26.16
N ILE A 657 17.41 -5.86 -26.09
CA ILE A 657 17.45 -6.79 -27.21
C ILE A 657 16.07 -6.93 -27.89
N THR A 658 15.05 -7.50 -27.24
CA THR A 658 13.75 -7.76 -27.91
C THR A 658 12.54 -7.04 -27.30
N GLY A 659 12.73 -6.18 -26.30
CA GLY A 659 11.63 -5.50 -25.61
C GLY A 659 10.97 -4.40 -26.44
N LYS A 660 9.64 -4.31 -26.43
CA LYS A 660 8.92 -3.16 -27.03
C LYS A 660 9.06 -1.95 -26.13
N GLY A 661 9.12 -0.75 -26.70
CA GLY A 661 9.00 0.48 -25.89
C GLY A 661 7.57 0.67 -25.39
N GLY A 662 7.47 1.45 -24.31
CA GLY A 662 6.24 1.67 -23.56
C GLY A 662 5.34 2.76 -24.14
N THR A 663 4.44 3.25 -23.29
CA THR A 663 3.48 4.30 -23.64
C THR A 663 3.56 5.45 -22.65
N VAL A 664 3.65 6.69 -23.14
CA VAL A 664 3.59 7.91 -22.31
C VAL A 664 2.43 8.77 -22.77
N VAL A 665 1.54 9.16 -21.86
CA VAL A 665 0.38 10.03 -22.13
C VAL A 665 0.42 11.21 -21.17
N ILE A 666 0.52 12.43 -21.69
CA ILE A 666 0.48 13.66 -20.89
C ILE A 666 -0.54 14.61 -21.53
N SER A 667 -1.63 14.87 -20.83
CA SER A 667 -2.76 15.65 -21.40
C SER A 667 -2.35 17.08 -21.75
N LYS A 668 -1.53 17.71 -20.90
CA LYS A 668 -1.01 19.06 -21.09
C LYS A 668 0.39 19.19 -20.51
N ALA A 669 1.38 19.43 -21.36
CA ALA A 669 2.78 19.62 -21.02
C ALA A 669 3.28 20.98 -21.49
N GLU A 670 4.06 21.64 -20.63
CA GLU A 670 4.73 22.90 -20.92
C GLU A 670 6.16 22.85 -20.36
N ALA A 671 7.06 23.66 -20.89
CA ALA A 671 8.41 23.82 -20.34
C ALA A 671 8.57 25.18 -19.64
N LYS A 672 9.22 25.18 -18.48
CA LYS A 672 9.62 26.41 -17.79
C LYS A 672 11.14 26.46 -17.60
N GLN A 673 11.76 27.43 -18.24
CA GLN A 673 13.18 27.74 -18.09
C GLN A 673 13.37 28.93 -17.13
N PRO A 674 14.46 28.97 -16.34
CA PRO A 674 14.70 30.02 -15.34
C PRO A 674 14.93 31.41 -15.94
N ASN A 675 15.42 31.48 -17.18
CA ASN A 675 15.78 32.72 -17.87
C ASN A 675 15.00 32.81 -19.20
N SER A 676 14.86 34.02 -19.75
CA SER A 676 14.03 34.40 -20.91
C SER A 676 14.41 33.77 -22.28
N GLY A 677 14.99 32.57 -22.29
CA GLY A 677 15.18 31.77 -23.50
C GLY A 677 13.84 31.27 -24.05
N PRO A 678 13.82 30.76 -25.29
CA PRO A 678 12.62 30.20 -25.90
C PRO A 678 12.08 29.08 -24.99
N LYS A 679 10.81 29.21 -24.57
CA LYS A 679 10.11 28.19 -23.79
C LYS A 679 9.73 27.08 -24.73
N PHE A 680 10.33 25.91 -24.57
CA PHE A 680 10.04 24.79 -25.44
C PHE A 680 10.27 23.47 -24.74
N LEU A 681 9.52 22.45 -25.16
CA LEU A 681 9.58 21.12 -24.60
C LEU A 681 10.53 20.24 -25.42
N ASN A 682 11.73 19.94 -24.90
CA ASN A 682 12.64 19.01 -25.56
C ASN A 682 12.21 17.56 -25.27
N VAL A 683 11.20 17.08 -26.00
CA VAL A 683 10.61 15.75 -25.81
C VAL A 683 11.66 14.64 -25.91
N ASN A 684 12.59 14.75 -26.86
CA ASN A 684 13.62 13.76 -27.15
C ASN A 684 14.63 13.55 -26.01
N VAL A 685 14.83 14.57 -25.16
CA VAL A 685 15.67 14.43 -23.96
C VAL A 685 14.83 13.98 -22.76
N LEU A 686 13.69 14.65 -22.56
CA LEU A 686 12.90 14.56 -21.32
C LEU A 686 12.16 13.23 -21.17
N ILE A 687 11.78 12.61 -22.29
CA ILE A 687 10.93 11.42 -22.32
C ILE A 687 11.58 10.39 -23.23
N ARG A 688 11.85 9.20 -22.69
CA ARG A 688 12.48 8.11 -23.43
C ARG A 688 11.57 6.90 -23.55
N ILE A 689 11.34 6.49 -24.80
CA ILE A 689 10.45 5.41 -25.20
C ILE A 689 11.13 4.63 -26.32
N ASP A 690 12.13 3.84 -25.94
CA ASP A 690 12.92 3.04 -26.88
C ASP A 690 12.58 1.56 -26.76
N SER A 691 12.72 0.84 -27.87
CA SER A 691 12.64 -0.62 -27.95
C SER A 691 14.02 -1.26 -28.04
N GLY A 692 14.09 -2.57 -27.85
CA GLY A 692 15.29 -3.37 -28.06
C GLY A 692 15.79 -3.43 -29.51
N LEU A 693 17.09 -3.72 -29.63
CA LEU A 693 17.86 -3.69 -30.87
C LEU A 693 17.49 -4.77 -31.90
N GLN A 694 16.73 -5.78 -31.52
CA GLN A 694 16.32 -6.94 -32.33
C GLN A 694 14.80 -7.17 -32.31
N GLU A 695 14.02 -6.18 -31.90
CA GLU A 695 12.56 -6.29 -31.94
C GLU A 695 12.08 -6.45 -33.42
N PRO A 696 11.14 -7.38 -33.73
CA PRO A 696 10.83 -7.79 -35.13
C PRO A 696 10.09 -6.73 -35.96
N LEU A 697 10.53 -6.47 -37.19
CA LEU A 697 9.83 -5.56 -38.12
C LEU A 697 8.58 -6.18 -38.80
N PRO A 698 7.52 -5.40 -39.13
CA PRO A 698 7.19 -4.06 -38.67
C PRO A 698 6.36 -4.14 -37.39
N SER A 699 6.85 -3.52 -36.33
CA SER A 699 6.23 -3.61 -35.01
C SER A 699 6.11 -2.22 -34.38
N TYR A 700 5.42 -2.23 -33.26
CA TYR A 700 5.18 -1.06 -32.43
C TYR A 700 6.33 -0.93 -31.43
N HIS A 701 7.10 0.16 -31.53
CA HIS A 701 8.29 0.37 -30.69
C HIS A 701 8.06 1.33 -29.53
N GLY A 702 6.85 1.90 -29.44
CA GLY A 702 6.47 2.81 -28.37
C GLY A 702 5.47 3.86 -28.84
N ARG A 703 4.87 4.56 -27.89
CA ARG A 703 3.88 5.60 -28.15
C ARG A 703 4.00 6.75 -27.18
N ILE A 704 3.84 7.95 -27.70
CA ILE A 704 3.69 9.16 -26.91
C ILE A 704 2.44 9.91 -27.34
N GLN A 705 1.63 10.31 -26.37
CA GLN A 705 0.55 11.26 -26.57
C GLN A 705 0.82 12.49 -25.71
N LEU A 706 0.94 13.64 -26.35
CA LEU A 706 1.39 14.87 -25.72
C LEU A 706 0.60 16.04 -26.28
N ASN A 707 -0.02 16.85 -25.42
CA ASN A 707 -0.79 18.03 -25.85
C ASN A 707 -1.88 17.73 -26.91
N GLY A 708 -2.45 16.51 -26.87
CA GLY A 708 -3.47 16.05 -27.81
C GLY A 708 -2.95 15.43 -29.11
N VAL A 709 -1.64 15.45 -29.35
CA VAL A 709 -0.99 14.84 -30.52
C VAL A 709 -0.48 13.45 -30.16
N ASN A 710 -0.83 12.44 -30.97
CA ASN A 710 -0.50 11.04 -30.71
C ASN A 710 0.52 10.50 -31.71
N CYS A 711 1.74 10.22 -31.25
CA CYS A 711 2.83 9.69 -32.06
C CYS A 711 3.17 8.24 -31.70
N ILE A 712 3.42 7.43 -32.73
CA ILE A 712 3.86 6.03 -32.61
C ILE A 712 5.27 5.92 -33.20
N LYS A 713 6.20 5.31 -32.47
CA LYS A 713 7.56 5.07 -32.92
C LYS A 713 7.60 3.77 -33.73
N ALA A 714 8.05 3.85 -34.98
CA ALA A 714 8.30 2.70 -35.84
C ALA A 714 9.81 2.55 -36.05
N ARG A 715 10.35 1.34 -35.85
CA ARG A 715 11.73 0.99 -36.17
C ARG A 715 11.75 0.27 -37.49
N THR A 716 12.90 0.32 -38.12
CA THR A 716 12.98 -0.01 -39.54
C THR A 716 14.12 -0.97 -39.87
N GLY A 717 15.08 -1.15 -38.95
CA GLY A 717 16.05 -2.26 -38.90
C GLY A 717 16.98 -2.42 -40.11
N VAL A 718 17.11 -1.42 -41.00
CA VAL A 718 17.96 -1.49 -42.20
C VAL A 718 19.09 -0.43 -42.24
N SER A 719 19.20 0.47 -41.26
CA SER A 719 20.22 1.53 -41.27
C SER A 719 20.74 1.93 -39.89
N PRO A 720 21.99 2.43 -39.79
CA PRO A 720 22.49 3.07 -38.57
C PRO A 720 21.70 4.35 -38.22
N TRP A 721 21.09 5.00 -39.22
CA TRP A 721 20.12 6.09 -39.07
C TRP A 721 19.25 6.26 -40.34
N PRO A 722 17.96 6.61 -40.25
CA PRO A 722 17.19 6.69 -39.01
C PRO A 722 16.90 5.28 -38.49
N GLU A 723 17.24 5.04 -37.23
CA GLU A 723 16.91 3.77 -36.57
C GLU A 723 15.39 3.63 -36.41
N SER A 724 14.73 4.76 -36.14
CA SER A 724 13.29 4.88 -35.94
C SER A 724 12.75 6.20 -36.47
N VAL A 725 11.45 6.22 -36.74
CA VAL A 725 10.68 7.41 -37.13
C VAL A 725 9.38 7.45 -36.32
N TRP A 726 8.96 8.65 -35.91
CA TRP A 726 7.68 8.91 -35.28
C TRP A 726 6.61 9.20 -36.33
N GLY A 727 5.50 8.45 -36.32
CA GLY A 727 4.30 8.79 -37.07
C GLY A 727 3.22 9.32 -36.16
N CYS A 728 2.80 10.57 -36.36
CA CYS A 728 1.86 11.27 -35.50
C CYS A 728 0.48 11.41 -36.16
N ASP A 729 -0.58 11.14 -35.40
CA ASP A 729 -2.01 11.27 -35.76
C ASP A 729 -2.43 10.57 -37.06
N GLY A 730 -1.68 9.53 -37.47
CA GLY A 730 -1.94 8.78 -38.71
C GLY A 730 -1.39 9.44 -39.97
N ALA A 731 -0.50 10.43 -39.83
CA ALA A 731 0.16 11.09 -40.96
C ALA A 731 0.86 10.10 -41.89
N VAL A 732 0.66 10.29 -43.20
CA VAL A 732 1.30 9.48 -44.25
C VAL A 732 2.77 9.86 -44.40
N GLY A 733 3.14 11.07 -43.94
CA GLY A 733 4.50 11.61 -43.96
C GLY A 733 5.55 10.71 -43.29
N ALA A 734 5.20 9.90 -42.30
CA ALA A 734 6.17 9.06 -41.59
C ALA A 734 6.89 8.05 -42.50
N ALA A 735 6.19 7.49 -43.48
CA ALA A 735 6.81 6.59 -44.46
C ALA A 735 7.72 7.32 -45.45
N ARG A 736 7.40 8.59 -45.77
CA ARG A 736 8.15 9.41 -46.73
C ARG A 736 9.42 9.99 -46.11
N ILE A 737 9.34 10.48 -44.86
CA ILE A 737 10.54 10.94 -44.12
C ILE A 737 11.48 9.76 -43.81
N PHE A 738 10.90 8.56 -43.65
CA PHE A 738 11.69 7.34 -43.54
C PHE A 738 12.43 7.02 -44.84
N ALA A 739 11.75 7.05 -46.00
CA ALA A 739 12.38 6.85 -47.30
C ALA A 739 13.49 7.87 -47.57
N ALA A 740 13.26 9.14 -47.19
CA ALA A 740 14.23 10.23 -47.18
C ALA A 740 15.45 9.91 -46.30
N GLY A 741 15.29 9.60 -45.02
CA GLY A 741 16.43 9.28 -44.15
C GLY A 741 17.21 8.06 -44.62
N ASN A 742 16.52 7.04 -45.14
CA ASN A 742 17.15 5.86 -45.73
C ASN A 742 17.91 6.12 -47.02
N SER A 743 17.67 7.25 -47.68
CA SER A 743 18.34 7.56 -48.93
C SER A 743 19.75 8.08 -48.79
N LEU A 744 20.07 8.57 -47.60
CA LEU A 744 21.38 9.11 -47.30
C LEU A 744 22.47 8.05 -47.39
N ASN A 745 23.67 8.48 -47.78
CA ASN A 745 24.84 7.61 -47.80
C ASN A 745 25.25 7.19 -46.37
N ALA A 746 26.07 6.15 -46.25
CA ALA A 746 26.45 5.58 -44.96
C ALA A 746 27.21 6.57 -44.04
N ASP A 747 28.04 7.44 -44.59
CA ASP A 747 28.83 8.40 -43.81
C ASP A 747 27.94 9.47 -43.16
N LEU A 748 26.90 9.93 -43.87
CA LEU A 748 25.93 10.88 -43.36
C LEU A 748 25.04 10.28 -42.29
N LYS A 749 24.58 9.04 -42.52
CA LYS A 749 23.82 8.30 -41.52
C LYS A 749 24.65 8.03 -40.27
N ASN A 750 25.94 7.72 -40.44
CA ASN A 750 26.87 7.57 -39.32
C ASN A 750 26.96 8.90 -38.56
N ARG A 751 27.17 10.04 -39.21
CA ARG A 751 27.25 11.35 -38.52
C ARG A 751 25.97 11.74 -37.78
N LEU A 752 24.80 11.48 -38.38
CA LEU A 752 23.50 11.68 -37.73
C LEU A 752 23.26 10.71 -36.54
N SER A 753 24.02 9.61 -36.47
CA SER A 753 23.98 8.61 -35.37
C SER A 753 25.15 8.61 -34.38
N THR A 754 26.31 9.20 -34.68
CA THR A 754 27.57 8.98 -33.93
C THR A 754 28.24 10.20 -33.26
N ASP A 755 27.70 11.43 -33.34
CA ASP A 755 28.08 12.68 -32.60
C ASP A 755 28.62 13.85 -33.44
N LEU A 756 28.29 15.08 -33.02
CA LEU A 756 29.30 16.06 -32.54
C LEU A 756 28.72 17.12 -31.59
N VAL A 757 29.45 17.24 -30.47
CA VAL A 757 29.39 18.20 -29.38
C VAL A 757 29.97 19.53 -29.85
N ALA A 758 29.24 20.63 -29.69
CA ALA A 758 29.85 21.96 -29.64
C ALA A 758 29.82 22.56 -28.22
N THR A 759 28.86 22.22 -27.36
CA THR A 759 28.91 22.57 -25.93
C THR A 759 28.17 21.52 -25.09
N GLY A 760 28.65 21.27 -23.88
CA GLY A 760 28.43 20.05 -23.11
C GLY A 760 26.98 19.60 -22.85
N SER A 761 26.85 18.27 -22.64
CA SER A 761 25.82 17.57 -21.83
C SER A 761 24.45 17.21 -22.42
N GLN A 762 24.21 17.30 -23.73
CA GLN A 762 22.94 16.81 -24.31
C GLN A 762 23.13 15.61 -25.22
N ASN A 763 22.66 14.45 -24.77
CA ASN A 763 22.60 13.23 -25.55
C ASN A 763 21.28 13.22 -26.33
N THR A 764 21.28 13.60 -27.62
CA THR A 764 20.19 13.25 -28.55
C THR A 764 20.72 12.99 -29.96
N LYS A 765 20.39 11.79 -30.46
CA LYS A 765 20.34 11.49 -31.90
C LYS A 765 19.28 12.40 -32.55
N VAL A 766 19.43 12.73 -33.83
CA VAL A 766 18.37 13.42 -34.58
C VAL A 766 17.16 12.49 -34.70
N GLU A 767 15.98 12.96 -34.32
CA GLU A 767 14.72 12.22 -34.39
C GLU A 767 13.83 12.77 -35.51
N LEU A 768 13.15 11.87 -36.21
CA LEU A 768 12.34 12.18 -37.40
C LEU A 768 10.85 12.01 -37.11
N TYR A 769 10.03 12.94 -37.58
CA TYR A 769 8.59 12.97 -37.36
C TYR A 769 7.82 13.09 -38.67
N GLY A 770 6.82 12.25 -38.88
CA GLY A 770 5.72 12.51 -39.80
C GLY A 770 4.55 13.06 -39.00
N MET A 771 4.10 14.27 -39.32
CA MET A 771 2.97 14.94 -38.68
C MET A 771 1.92 15.34 -39.71
N ILE A 772 0.70 15.63 -39.27
CA ILE A 772 -0.36 16.10 -40.17
C ILE A 772 -0.02 17.51 -40.68
N ASP A 773 0.33 18.40 -39.77
CA ASP A 773 0.56 19.82 -40.05
C ASP A 773 1.48 20.48 -39.01
N GLN A 774 1.80 21.76 -39.25
CA GLN A 774 2.58 22.62 -38.36
C GLN A 774 1.88 22.84 -37.00
N GLU A 775 0.54 22.81 -36.95
CA GLU A 775 -0.19 23.02 -35.69
C GLU A 775 0.03 21.85 -34.73
N SER A 776 0.01 20.62 -35.23
CA SER A 776 0.37 19.43 -34.45
C SER A 776 1.83 19.48 -33.99
N PHE A 777 2.76 19.95 -34.82
CA PHE A 777 4.16 20.13 -34.43
C PHE A 777 4.30 21.14 -33.27
N ASN A 778 3.69 22.30 -33.43
CA ASN A 778 3.69 23.37 -32.42
C ASN A 778 3.08 22.90 -31.09
N LYS A 779 1.96 22.17 -31.14
CA LYS A 779 1.34 21.57 -29.95
C LYS A 779 2.27 20.56 -29.26
N PHE A 780 2.88 19.67 -30.02
CA PHE A 780 3.71 18.59 -29.48
C PHE A 780 4.94 19.12 -28.75
N PHE A 781 5.62 20.12 -29.30
CA PHE A 781 6.85 20.69 -28.74
C PHE A 781 6.63 21.95 -27.85
N ASP A 782 5.37 22.39 -27.68
CA ASP A 782 5.01 23.62 -26.94
C ASP A 782 5.74 24.86 -27.48
N ILE A 783 5.67 25.05 -28.81
CA ILE A 783 6.28 26.19 -29.52
C ILE A 783 5.22 26.93 -30.35
N ASN A 784 5.60 28.09 -30.90
CA ASN A 784 4.69 28.91 -31.70
C ASN A 784 5.42 29.45 -32.94
N GLU A 785 5.73 28.55 -33.86
CA GLU A 785 6.39 28.84 -35.12
C GLU A 785 5.34 29.06 -36.22
N THR A 786 5.66 29.88 -37.22
CA THR A 786 4.77 30.20 -38.35
C THR A 786 5.51 30.18 -39.67
N GLY A 787 4.94 29.59 -40.72
CA GLY A 787 5.35 29.88 -42.10
C GLY A 787 5.77 28.69 -42.97
N GLU A 788 5.58 27.45 -42.54
CA GLU A 788 6.09 26.28 -43.27
C GLU A 788 4.98 25.27 -43.58
N ASN A 789 4.80 24.94 -44.87
CA ASN A 789 3.67 24.13 -45.33
C ASN A 789 4.02 22.66 -45.58
N LEU A 790 5.30 22.29 -45.66
CA LEU A 790 5.75 20.96 -46.11
C LEU A 790 6.63 20.22 -45.09
N GLY A 791 7.36 20.94 -44.24
CA GLY A 791 8.18 20.37 -43.19
C GLY A 791 8.56 21.41 -42.17
N PHE A 792 9.27 20.97 -41.12
CA PHE A 792 9.82 21.85 -40.11
C PHE A 792 11.03 21.20 -39.45
N THR A 793 12.13 21.93 -39.37
CA THR A 793 13.33 21.50 -38.65
C THR A 793 13.61 22.34 -37.45
N TRP A 794 13.69 21.67 -36.32
CA TRP A 794 13.92 22.29 -35.05
C TRP A 794 15.21 21.79 -34.41
N ILE A 795 16.25 22.59 -34.60
CA ILE A 795 17.60 22.35 -34.12
C ILE A 795 17.67 22.16 -32.58
N PRO A 796 17.01 22.99 -31.73
CA PRO A 796 17.14 22.86 -30.27
C PRO A 796 16.69 21.53 -29.67
N ALA A 797 15.73 20.83 -30.29
CA ALA A 797 15.35 19.47 -29.89
C ALA A 797 15.81 18.38 -30.86
N ARG A 798 16.66 18.75 -31.84
CA ARG A 798 17.16 17.86 -32.91
C ARG A 798 16.03 17.06 -33.56
N ALA A 799 14.92 17.75 -33.85
CA ALA A 799 13.74 17.17 -34.48
C ALA A 799 13.60 17.69 -35.90
N SER A 800 13.37 16.80 -36.86
CA SER A 800 12.94 17.17 -38.22
C SER A 800 11.60 16.52 -38.49
N ALA A 801 10.64 17.30 -38.95
CA ALA A 801 9.28 16.87 -39.22
C ALA A 801 8.88 17.14 -40.66
N ILE A 802 8.05 16.27 -41.25
CA ILE A 802 7.32 16.60 -42.49
C ILE A 802 5.83 16.51 -42.28
N PHE A 803 5.09 17.29 -43.07
CA PHE A 803 3.65 17.42 -42.99
C PHE A 803 2.91 16.63 -44.08
N ASP A 804 1.62 16.37 -43.90
CA ASP A 804 0.83 15.66 -44.90
C ASP A 804 0.72 16.48 -46.19
N GLY A 805 1.06 15.84 -47.31
CA GLY A 805 1.19 16.50 -48.62
C GLY A 805 2.65 16.69 -49.06
N ALA A 806 3.61 16.59 -48.14
CA ALA A 806 5.05 16.66 -48.42
C ALA A 806 5.57 15.38 -49.08
N ASN A 807 6.51 15.49 -50.01
CA ASN A 807 7.17 14.36 -50.66
C ASN A 807 8.44 13.93 -49.89
N GLU A 808 9.13 12.88 -50.36
CA GLU A 808 10.44 12.46 -49.80
C GLU A 808 11.47 13.59 -49.87
N GLY A 809 11.37 14.45 -50.89
CA GLY A 809 12.21 15.62 -51.06
C GLY A 809 12.14 16.59 -49.87
N ALA A 810 10.94 16.97 -49.47
CA ALA A 810 10.74 17.79 -48.28
C ALA A 810 11.40 17.16 -47.04
N GLY A 811 11.32 15.83 -46.88
CA GLY A 811 12.01 15.12 -45.79
C GLY A 811 13.52 15.28 -45.83
N LEU A 812 14.12 15.22 -47.02
CA LEU A 812 15.56 15.43 -47.21
C LEU A 812 15.98 16.89 -46.99
N HIS A 813 15.15 17.85 -47.42
CA HIS A 813 15.34 19.27 -47.13
C HIS A 813 15.41 19.52 -45.62
N GLU A 814 14.46 18.98 -44.86
CA GLU A 814 14.44 19.12 -43.40
C GLU A 814 15.65 18.44 -42.72
N ILE A 815 16.07 17.28 -43.20
CA ILE A 815 17.29 16.63 -42.69
C ILE A 815 18.53 17.47 -43.01
N GLY A 816 18.53 18.18 -44.15
CA GLY A 816 19.56 19.13 -44.55
C GLY A 816 19.79 20.24 -43.51
N HIS A 817 18.72 20.81 -42.94
CA HIS A 817 18.83 21.82 -41.88
C HIS A 817 19.52 21.30 -40.61
N GLN A 818 19.32 20.03 -40.25
CA GLN A 818 20.06 19.40 -39.13
C GLN A 818 21.54 19.25 -39.45
N LEU A 819 21.85 18.89 -40.68
CA LEU A 819 23.22 18.76 -41.15
C LEU A 819 23.95 20.11 -41.21
N ASP A 820 23.27 21.18 -41.65
CA ASP A 820 23.79 22.55 -41.58
C ASP A 820 24.13 22.96 -40.14
N ASN A 821 23.29 22.55 -39.18
CA ASN A 821 23.60 22.79 -37.78
C ASN A 821 24.82 21.98 -37.28
N ILE A 822 24.93 20.72 -37.67
CA ILE A 822 26.04 19.84 -37.28
C ILE A 822 27.37 20.31 -37.88
N TRP A 823 27.34 20.86 -39.11
CA TRP A 823 28.55 21.26 -39.84
C TRP A 823 28.89 22.75 -39.75
N GLY A 824 28.00 23.57 -39.18
CA GLY A 824 28.18 24.99 -39.01
C GLY A 824 27.64 25.82 -40.17
N TRP A 825 27.31 27.09 -39.88
CA TRP A 825 26.69 27.98 -40.85
C TRP A 825 27.72 28.41 -41.92
N TYR A 826 27.52 28.00 -43.17
CA TYR A 826 28.46 28.26 -44.27
C TYR A 826 28.46 29.72 -44.77
N SER A 827 27.65 30.61 -44.20
CA SER A 827 27.44 31.97 -44.73
C SER A 827 28.66 32.89 -44.63
N THR A 828 29.66 32.59 -43.78
CA THR A 828 30.82 33.48 -43.58
C THR A 828 32.14 32.99 -44.20
N THR A 829 32.18 31.78 -44.78
CA THR A 829 33.42 31.13 -45.24
C THR A 829 33.29 30.44 -46.59
N LEU A 830 32.29 30.78 -47.40
CA LEU A 830 32.31 30.40 -48.81
C LEU A 830 33.38 31.24 -49.52
N LEU A 831 34.54 30.63 -49.76
CA LEU A 831 35.53 31.09 -50.76
C LEU A 831 34.95 31.15 -52.19
N PHE A 832 33.67 30.80 -52.35
CA PHE A 832 32.97 30.65 -53.60
C PHE A 832 31.94 31.75 -53.87
N ASP A 833 31.74 32.80 -53.07
CA ASP A 833 30.70 33.81 -53.41
C ASP A 833 30.93 34.34 -54.86
N ASP A 834 32.18 34.57 -55.25
CA ASP A 834 32.50 34.98 -56.64
C ASP A 834 32.34 33.85 -57.68
N ALA A 835 32.71 32.60 -57.36
CA ALA A 835 32.64 31.47 -58.29
C ALA A 835 31.21 30.89 -58.43
N TYR A 836 30.43 30.94 -57.36
CA TYR A 836 28.99 30.64 -57.31
C TYR A 836 28.20 31.70 -58.07
N ASN A 837 28.47 32.99 -57.82
CA ASN A 837 27.86 34.07 -58.58
C ASN A 837 28.28 33.99 -60.06
N ALA A 838 29.49 33.50 -60.38
CA ALA A 838 29.92 33.22 -61.74
C ALA A 838 29.18 32.03 -62.38
N ASP A 839 28.98 30.92 -61.67
CA ASP A 839 28.20 29.77 -62.16
C ASP A 839 26.71 30.15 -62.34
N ILE A 840 26.12 30.94 -61.43
CA ILE A 840 24.76 31.48 -61.57
C ILE A 840 24.67 32.48 -62.71
N ALA A 841 25.63 33.39 -62.85
CA ALA A 841 25.67 34.33 -63.97
C ALA A 841 25.84 33.60 -65.31
N ALA A 842 26.69 32.58 -65.36
CA ALA A 842 26.87 31.72 -66.53
C ALA A 842 25.59 30.93 -66.84
N PHE A 843 24.89 30.44 -65.82
CA PHE A 843 23.62 29.76 -65.97
C PHE A 843 22.51 30.70 -66.46
N ASN A 844 22.41 31.90 -65.91
CA ASN A 844 21.45 32.93 -66.33
C ASN A 844 21.74 33.49 -67.72
N ALA A 845 23.00 33.44 -68.18
CA ALA A 845 23.40 33.86 -69.53
C ALA A 845 23.01 32.85 -70.62
N LEU A 846 22.60 31.63 -70.26
CA LEU A 846 22.13 30.63 -71.23
C LEU A 846 20.67 30.89 -71.62
N PRO A 847 20.28 30.77 -72.90
CA PRO A 847 18.88 30.75 -73.28
C PRO A 847 18.15 29.61 -72.55
N CYS A 848 16.93 29.85 -72.04
CA CYS A 848 16.11 28.83 -71.33
C CYS A 848 16.06 27.48 -72.07
N GLN A 849 15.98 27.51 -73.39
CA GLN A 849 15.94 26.31 -74.24
C GLN A 849 17.23 25.48 -74.24
N SER A 850 18.36 26.12 -73.92
CA SER A 850 19.69 25.50 -73.81
C SER A 850 19.98 25.03 -72.40
N ALA A 851 19.28 25.57 -71.41
CA ALA A 851 19.41 25.29 -69.99
C ALA A 851 18.52 24.12 -69.53
N PHE A 852 17.58 23.65 -70.35
CA PHE A 852 16.68 22.54 -70.02
C PHE A 852 16.47 21.57 -71.19
N PRO A 853 16.10 20.29 -70.92
CA PRO A 853 15.81 19.30 -71.95
C PRO A 853 14.57 19.65 -72.81
N PRO A 854 14.44 19.08 -74.03
CA PRO A 854 13.37 19.38 -74.99
C PRO A 854 11.93 19.24 -74.44
N ALA A 855 11.72 18.32 -73.49
CA ALA A 855 10.40 18.06 -72.88
C ALA A 855 9.81 19.27 -72.12
N TRP A 856 10.62 20.29 -71.81
CA TRP A 856 10.24 21.45 -70.98
C TRP A 856 10.29 22.79 -71.74
N GLN A 857 10.49 22.75 -73.05
CA GLN A 857 10.59 23.95 -73.88
C GLN A 857 9.27 24.72 -74.01
N SER A 858 8.12 24.05 -73.84
CA SER A 858 6.79 24.69 -73.79
C SER A 858 6.63 25.61 -72.58
N VAL A 859 7.41 25.39 -71.52
CA VAL A 859 7.45 26.20 -70.28
C VAL A 859 8.47 27.35 -70.39
N CYS A 860 9.22 27.46 -71.49
CA CYS A 860 10.16 28.58 -71.74
C CYS A 860 9.50 29.78 -72.44
N ALA A 861 8.18 29.79 -72.60
CA ALA A 861 7.47 30.88 -73.26
C ALA A 861 7.34 32.12 -72.37
N GLY A 862 8.08 33.18 -72.68
CA GLY A 862 7.84 34.53 -72.16
C GLY A 862 8.61 34.94 -70.89
N GLN A 863 9.58 34.15 -70.42
CA GLN A 863 10.40 34.49 -69.26
C GLN A 863 11.87 34.70 -69.65
N GLY A 864 12.48 35.77 -69.13
CA GLY A 864 13.78 36.30 -69.59
C GLY A 864 15.02 35.83 -68.82
N ASP A 865 14.85 35.23 -67.63
CA ASP A 865 15.96 34.63 -66.88
C ASP A 865 15.60 33.22 -66.39
N ASN A 866 16.63 32.39 -66.19
CA ASN A 866 16.46 31.00 -65.78
C ASN A 866 16.18 30.88 -64.27
N PHE A 867 16.60 31.87 -63.48
CA PHE A 867 16.49 31.88 -62.02
C PHE A 867 15.04 32.05 -61.53
N THR A 868 14.28 32.98 -62.12
CA THR A 868 12.85 33.22 -61.81
C THR A 868 12.00 31.98 -62.11
N LYS A 869 12.44 31.16 -63.07
CA LYS A 869 11.79 29.89 -63.42
C LYS A 869 12.09 28.78 -62.41
N PHE A 870 13.32 28.70 -61.90
CA PHE A 870 13.65 27.82 -60.79
C PHE A 870 12.79 28.14 -59.56
N THR A 871 12.69 29.41 -59.18
CA THR A 871 11.78 29.84 -58.10
C THR A 871 10.31 29.49 -58.37
N SER A 872 9.85 29.55 -59.63
CA SER A 872 8.47 29.18 -60.00
C SER A 872 8.18 27.68 -59.99
N LEU A 873 9.21 26.83 -60.06
CA LEU A 873 9.12 25.37 -59.89
C LEU A 873 9.17 24.97 -58.41
N GLY A 874 9.23 25.95 -57.49
CA GLY A 874 9.28 25.75 -56.04
C GLY A 874 10.68 25.87 -55.42
N PHE A 875 11.70 26.24 -56.20
CA PHE A 875 13.08 26.38 -55.72
C PHE A 875 13.38 27.83 -55.28
N ASP A 876 13.05 28.20 -54.04
CA ASP A 876 13.42 29.53 -53.52
C ASP A 876 14.90 29.52 -53.09
N PHE A 877 15.79 30.09 -53.91
CA PHE A 877 17.21 30.14 -53.60
C PHE A 877 17.55 31.35 -52.73
N ASN A 878 17.13 31.27 -51.47
CA ASN A 878 17.91 31.85 -50.40
C ASN A 878 19.35 31.27 -50.46
N LYS A 879 20.39 32.13 -50.41
CA LYS A 879 21.81 31.70 -50.38
C LYS A 879 22.11 30.65 -49.28
N GLN A 880 21.23 30.51 -48.30
CA GLN A 880 21.35 29.64 -47.13
C GLN A 880 20.75 28.23 -47.32
N GLU A 881 19.93 27.98 -48.35
CA GLU A 881 19.16 26.71 -48.48
C GLU A 881 19.68 25.74 -49.55
N ALA A 882 20.67 26.14 -50.35
CA ALA A 882 21.18 25.34 -51.47
C ALA A 882 21.67 23.95 -51.03
N PHE A 883 22.18 23.83 -49.81
CA PHE A 883 22.71 22.59 -49.27
C PHE A 883 21.61 21.58 -48.90
N ALA A 884 20.54 22.03 -48.23
CA ALA A 884 19.36 21.22 -47.95
C ALA A 884 18.65 20.75 -49.23
N TYR A 885 18.52 21.63 -50.22
CA TYR A 885 17.96 21.30 -51.54
C TYR A 885 18.81 20.27 -52.32
N MET A 886 20.12 20.21 -52.09
CA MET A 886 20.99 19.18 -52.69
C MET A 886 20.73 17.78 -52.14
N PHE A 887 20.17 17.66 -50.93
CA PHE A 887 19.76 16.37 -50.38
C PHE A 887 18.45 15.87 -50.96
N GLU A 888 17.58 16.76 -51.46
CA GLU A 888 16.23 16.45 -51.96
C GLU A 888 16.20 15.30 -53.02
N HIS A 889 17.32 15.03 -53.71
CA HIS A 889 17.36 14.12 -54.88
C HIS A 889 18.36 12.96 -54.78
N ALA A 890 18.80 12.57 -53.58
CA ALA A 890 19.76 11.47 -53.40
C ALA A 890 19.13 10.19 -52.79
N ASN A 891 18.45 9.33 -53.59
CA ASN A 891 18.31 7.84 -53.41
C ASN A 891 18.35 7.11 -54.78
N PRO A 892 18.62 5.79 -54.86
CA PRO A 892 19.61 5.18 -55.73
C PRO A 892 19.06 4.80 -57.13
N GLN A 893 17.86 5.24 -57.49
CA GLN A 893 17.43 5.28 -58.89
C GLN A 893 17.74 6.68 -59.37
N PHE A 894 19.01 6.89 -59.71
CA PHE A 894 19.62 8.13 -60.18
C PHE A 894 18.90 8.70 -61.40
N ILE A 895 17.79 9.36 -61.17
CA ILE A 895 17.31 10.39 -62.07
C ILE A 895 17.04 11.55 -61.12
N PHE A 896 18.08 12.36 -60.89
CA PHE A 896 17.87 13.80 -60.85
C PHE A 896 16.82 14.08 -61.93
N LEU A 897 15.76 14.82 -61.63
CA LEU A 897 14.99 15.45 -62.70
C LEU A 897 16.01 15.86 -63.78
N PRO A 898 15.98 15.30 -65.00
CA PRO A 898 17.07 15.49 -65.96
C PRO A 898 17.48 16.96 -66.12
N GLU A 899 16.53 17.85 -65.81
CA GLU A 899 16.63 19.27 -65.62
C GLU A 899 17.67 19.70 -64.57
N LEU A 900 17.58 19.23 -63.31
CA LEU A 900 18.48 19.61 -62.22
C LEU A 900 19.88 19.00 -62.38
N ASP A 901 20.00 17.76 -62.88
CA ASP A 901 21.30 17.15 -63.20
C ASP A 901 22.01 17.94 -64.29
N PHE A 902 21.26 18.36 -65.31
CA PHE A 902 21.78 19.15 -66.40
C PHE A 902 22.16 20.57 -65.97
N VAL A 903 21.46 21.15 -64.99
CA VAL A 903 21.83 22.44 -64.39
C VAL A 903 23.04 22.31 -63.47
N LEU A 904 23.08 21.33 -62.57
CA LEU A 904 24.21 21.05 -61.68
C LEU A 904 25.47 20.66 -62.44
N ALA A 905 25.35 19.89 -63.53
CA ALA A 905 26.47 19.57 -64.42
C ALA A 905 27.07 20.81 -65.10
N LYS A 906 26.31 21.90 -65.21
CA LYS A 906 26.77 23.19 -65.72
C LYS A 906 27.32 24.11 -64.63
N MET A 907 27.11 23.78 -63.36
CA MET A 907 27.61 24.53 -62.20
C MET A 907 28.77 23.75 -61.58
N THR A 908 29.94 23.81 -62.25
CA THR A 908 31.11 22.98 -61.96
C THR A 908 31.66 23.20 -60.55
N HIS A 909 31.60 24.43 -60.03
CA HIS A 909 32.06 24.74 -58.68
C HIS A 909 31.10 24.20 -57.63
N MET A 910 29.79 24.23 -57.92
CA MET A 910 28.78 23.67 -57.03
C MET A 910 28.91 22.15 -56.92
N LYS A 911 29.13 21.44 -58.04
CA LYS A 911 29.38 19.99 -58.06
C LYS A 911 30.63 19.58 -57.27
N PHE A 912 31.75 20.28 -57.49
CA PHE A 912 32.99 20.02 -56.77
C PHE A 912 32.83 20.27 -55.26
N PHE A 913 32.10 21.31 -54.88
CA PHE A 913 31.78 21.60 -53.48
C PHE A 913 31.01 20.45 -52.81
N GLN A 914 30.09 19.78 -53.52
CA GLN A 914 29.37 18.61 -52.97
C GLN A 914 30.34 17.45 -52.68
N GLU A 915 31.15 17.07 -53.67
CA GLU A 915 32.11 15.97 -53.54
C GLU A 915 33.17 16.30 -52.47
N PHE A 916 33.62 17.56 -52.42
CA PHE A 916 34.58 18.03 -51.44
C PHE A 916 34.03 18.01 -50.02
N ASN A 917 32.82 18.52 -49.76
CA ASN A 917 32.26 18.57 -48.39
C ASN A 917 31.91 17.20 -47.83
N ILE A 918 31.46 16.27 -48.68
CA ILE A 918 31.22 14.88 -48.27
C ILE A 918 32.53 14.21 -47.83
N GLN A 919 33.62 14.47 -48.57
CA GLN A 919 34.93 13.87 -48.31
C GLN A 919 35.76 14.62 -47.26
N ASN A 920 35.54 15.94 -47.11
CA ASN A 920 36.32 16.86 -46.30
C ASN A 920 35.38 17.83 -45.55
N PRO A 921 34.61 17.34 -44.58
CA PRO A 921 33.74 18.22 -43.80
C PRO A 921 34.57 19.27 -43.07
N PRO A 922 34.11 20.53 -42.99
CA PRO A 922 34.83 21.58 -42.27
C PRO A 922 35.10 21.15 -40.82
N ALA A 923 36.22 21.61 -40.27
CA ALA A 923 36.41 21.53 -38.83
C ALA A 923 35.32 22.39 -38.17
N ALA A 924 34.57 21.78 -37.23
CA ALA A 924 33.50 22.44 -36.48
C ALA A 924 33.94 23.84 -36.05
N VAL A 925 33.23 24.87 -36.53
CA VAL A 925 33.49 26.25 -36.14
C VAL A 925 33.01 26.40 -34.70
N GLN A 926 34.00 26.66 -33.83
CA GLN A 926 33.98 27.10 -32.42
C GLN A 926 32.63 27.32 -31.73
#